data_AF-A0A9W8MSG5-F1
#
_entry.id   AF-A0A9W8MSG5-F1
#
_cell.length_a   1.000
_cell.length_b   1.000
_cell.length_c   1.000
_cell.angle_alpha   90.00
_cell.angle_beta   90.00
_cell.angle_gamma   90.00
#
_symmetry.space_group_name_H-M   'P 1'
#
loop_
_entity.id
_entity.type
_entity.pdbx_description
1 polymer ?
#
loop_
_entity_poly.entity_id
_entity_poly.type
_entity_poly.pdbx_seq_one_letter_code
_entity_poly.pdbx_strand_id
1 'polypeptide(L)'
;MPAAARTHRDLPCEQKTAHWHNESGLIICFVGRGLPVSVAPEGSKNFLIPRCLVDDQIYLAFYPRRRIDYGILFNVLALGEDDLFDSLRATSNSPPRYYLDRKIQEQWAALENLLLHVAYTLIQRHPDFAAIPLIAPPRLPHQHGYRHTHRDKELALHCARQSRDAFNSLSALCTFAISLWLSHDEEGCLHRAWKMLALLEKDPVPWSTLQLLKESIVCDLGHSLRPGAYLDPYTTRWGPFIYRFVRAGVAVWLTWGFEKDYLHAELVDSGMREVYLPPAGVVEDAKRKVVPFVHSVVPLRETYQPPAEPTSPGPSSSKVAKTSPAVSEDPAHGFVAAGPEAPPLADPSSSQSKERMEKGLSKAIEAATKAGDTAILQSIQGRQRNADEGHLSSGSSVFVWDPADDNPSFLLRTPLTKFEAGQTWRRYTRHQRFFWAHLNQWDVCDHLPARPGGASPVDEYESDDCEDDFVYDPAPPSLQKPDDSFAASGANTIMQGVVEAASSPVSDAEDTVPYLPFVDYVRQRHGFIVSTAPVLHAYLYDNGHEYTLGQGRALEVYNRLGYKDVPYALGMNEGPSVVNFHNTLLGAIKSTPFTYAALPACWDMSPIPSPESLVFPRTEVRVQRATAVEGQRDVLQFHVLSEQLQGAPSAPCPLYVLRPSASSTDVSPWFVATTDPTTVLFVFRRGWCTMRAIATGLLRLGIPFRTVVERPNDELVSVAVKKSRSGLGTRPADYKETEEDYAAYKMARDGFLKSSYGRALRTRGGIAGRLAAEVVAEVDVLNGPSVGDELVGMGRKGEKFVDDLVPEEVVDAVCGMYVVEGGSKTTYPSWWPTQGHWRRMGYDGDHWTADAERFYRGRVDKLEKGEGGAMGYGKWKKAIKRYQQPLWRVLKGSQRIAETFIEARMGP
;
A
#
# COMPACT_ATOMS: atom_id res chain seq x y z
N MET A 1 2.50 50.17 2.92
CA MET A 1 3.45 49.22 3.55
C MET A 1 4.31 48.60 2.46
N PRO A 2 5.59 48.28 2.71
CA PRO A 2 6.38 47.49 1.78
C PRO A 2 5.76 46.09 1.62
N ALA A 3 5.95 45.47 0.45
CA ALA A 3 5.52 44.09 0.24
C ALA A 3 6.34 43.15 1.14
N ALA A 4 5.68 42.24 1.84
CA ALA A 4 6.36 41.16 2.53
C ALA A 4 7.04 40.27 1.48
N ALA A 5 8.36 40.10 1.59
CA ALA A 5 9.07 39.15 0.76
C ALA A 5 8.50 37.75 1.00
N ARG A 6 8.22 37.00 -0.07
CA ARG A 6 7.87 35.59 0.06
C ARG A 6 9.08 34.87 0.63
N THR A 7 8.94 34.30 1.83
CA THR A 7 9.90 33.34 2.35
C THR A 7 9.80 32.07 1.51
N HIS A 8 10.74 31.89 0.58
CA HIS A 8 10.94 30.62 -0.10
C HIS A 8 11.12 29.52 0.96
N ARG A 9 10.73 28.29 0.61
CA ARG A 9 10.96 27.11 1.43
C ARG A 9 12.14 26.35 0.85
N ASP A 10 13.07 25.97 1.72
CA ASP A 10 14.20 25.14 1.33
C ASP A 10 13.82 23.65 1.36
N LEU A 11 14.39 22.89 0.42
CA LEU A 11 14.36 21.42 0.47
C LEU A 11 15.09 20.87 1.71
N PRO A 12 14.82 19.61 2.12
CA PRO A 12 15.40 19.02 3.33
C PRO A 12 16.93 19.17 3.43
N CYS A 13 17.39 19.86 4.48
CA CYS A 13 18.80 20.09 4.74
C CYS A 13 19.47 18.90 5.45
N GLU A 14 20.81 18.80 5.35
CA GLU A 14 21.57 17.74 6.03
C GLU A 14 21.47 17.86 7.56
N GLN A 15 20.82 16.89 8.20
CA GLN A 15 20.75 16.77 9.65
C GLN A 15 21.67 15.64 10.12
N LYS A 16 22.90 16.02 10.44
CA LYS A 16 24.01 15.13 10.84
C LYS A 16 23.77 14.61 12.27
N THR A 17 23.53 13.31 12.39
CA THR A 17 23.34 12.63 13.68
C THR A 17 24.35 11.48 13.80
N ALA A 18 25.14 11.50 14.88
CA ALA A 18 26.13 10.47 15.18
C ALA A 18 25.55 9.41 16.12
N HIS A 19 25.77 8.14 15.78
CA HIS A 19 25.33 6.97 16.53
C HIS A 19 26.55 6.08 16.77
N TRP A 20 26.60 5.37 17.90
CA TRP A 20 27.69 4.44 18.21
C TRP A 20 27.15 3.02 18.37
N HIS A 21 27.77 2.07 17.67
CA HIS A 21 27.45 0.65 17.70
C HIS A 21 28.67 -0.18 18.11
N ASN A 22 28.48 -1.22 18.93
CA ASN A 22 29.59 -1.95 19.55
C ASN A 22 30.47 -2.70 18.54
N GLU A 23 29.90 -3.18 17.44
CA GLU A 23 30.63 -3.95 16.40
C GLU A 23 30.99 -3.10 15.16
N SER A 24 30.24 -2.00 14.92
CA SER A 24 30.38 -1.15 13.73
C SER A 24 31.06 0.19 14.00
N GLY A 25 31.28 0.55 15.28
CA GLY A 25 31.82 1.84 15.69
C GLY A 25 30.89 3.01 15.40
N LEU A 26 31.45 4.09 14.85
CA LEU A 26 30.75 5.34 14.54
C LEU A 26 29.92 5.20 13.24
N ILE A 27 28.62 5.51 13.32
CA ILE A 27 27.72 5.60 12.16
C ILE A 27 27.08 6.99 12.13
N ILE A 28 27.02 7.61 10.96
CA ILE A 28 26.46 8.96 10.78
C ILE A 28 25.28 8.93 9.82
N CYS A 29 24.13 9.42 10.27
CA CYS A 29 22.90 9.58 9.47
C CYS A 29 22.67 11.06 9.12
N PHE A 30 22.22 11.34 7.89
CA PHE A 30 22.11 12.70 7.34
C PHE A 30 20.68 13.25 7.23
N VAL A 31 19.66 12.48 7.64
CA VAL A 31 18.23 12.83 7.50
C VAL A 31 17.52 12.90 8.87
N GLY A 32 18.27 13.10 9.96
CA GLY A 32 17.72 13.16 11.33
C GLY A 32 17.06 11.87 11.84
N ARG A 33 17.12 10.77 11.07
CA ARG A 33 16.53 9.47 11.42
C ARG A 33 17.46 8.68 12.33
N GLY A 34 16.88 7.87 13.22
CA GLY A 34 17.61 6.81 13.91
C GLY A 34 18.11 5.74 12.93
N LEU A 35 18.90 4.79 13.45
CA LEU A 35 19.33 3.62 12.69
C LEU A 35 18.11 2.73 12.34
N PRO A 36 18.06 2.13 11.14
CA PRO A 36 16.94 1.28 10.70
C PRO A 36 16.94 -0.06 11.44
N VAL A 37 15.76 -0.52 11.89
CA VAL A 37 15.59 -1.73 12.73
C VAL A 37 16.17 -3.01 12.09
N SER A 38 16.27 -3.07 10.77
CA SER A 38 16.92 -4.15 10.04
C SER A 38 17.69 -3.63 8.82
N VAL A 39 18.70 -4.41 8.43
CA VAL A 39 19.53 -4.20 7.23
C VAL A 39 19.51 -5.51 6.45
N ALA A 40 19.39 -5.44 5.12
CA ALA A 40 19.37 -6.63 4.28
C ALA A 40 20.77 -7.25 4.20
N PRO A 41 20.90 -8.59 4.32
CA PRO A 41 22.19 -9.26 4.17
C PRO A 41 22.67 -9.22 2.72
N GLU A 42 23.97 -9.49 2.53
CA GLU A 42 24.60 -9.57 1.22
C GLU A 42 23.89 -10.60 0.32
N GLY A 43 23.84 -10.33 -0.99
CA GLY A 43 23.08 -11.13 -1.97
C GLY A 43 21.55 -11.05 -1.86
N SER A 44 20.98 -10.41 -0.83
CA SER A 44 19.52 -10.33 -0.65
C SER A 44 18.81 -9.64 -1.82
N LYS A 45 17.81 -10.29 -2.41
CA LYS A 45 16.94 -9.74 -3.46
C LYS A 45 15.83 -8.81 -2.92
N ASN A 46 15.73 -8.58 -1.60
CA ASN A 46 14.72 -7.69 -1.02
C ASN A 46 15.20 -6.23 -0.95
N PHE A 47 14.88 -5.44 -1.98
CA PHE A 47 15.30 -4.03 -2.09
C PHE A 47 14.47 -3.03 -1.25
N LEU A 48 13.46 -3.49 -0.50
CA LEU A 48 12.64 -2.61 0.35
C LEU A 48 13.33 -2.23 1.68
N ILE A 49 14.38 -2.96 2.07
CA ILE A 49 15.13 -2.82 3.32
C ILE A 49 16.48 -2.14 3.03
N PRO A 50 16.99 -1.24 3.89
CA PRO A 50 18.32 -0.65 3.76
C PRO A 50 19.42 -1.71 3.65
N ARG A 51 20.52 -1.38 2.99
CA ARG A 51 21.66 -2.29 2.75
C ARG A 51 22.95 -1.50 2.60
N CYS A 52 24.09 -2.17 2.74
CA CYS A 52 25.35 -1.63 2.22
C CYS A 52 25.27 -1.58 0.69
N LEU A 53 25.74 -0.49 0.09
CA LEU A 53 25.84 -0.34 -1.37
C LEU A 53 27.26 0.07 -1.78
N VAL A 54 27.72 -0.55 -2.85
CA VAL A 54 28.88 -0.12 -3.64
C VAL A 54 28.47 0.97 -4.63
N ASP A 55 29.46 1.75 -5.08
CA ASP A 55 29.25 2.95 -5.92
C ASP A 55 28.36 2.71 -7.14
N ASP A 56 28.50 1.56 -7.80
CA ASP A 56 27.83 1.23 -9.06
C ASP A 56 26.34 0.89 -8.89
N GLN A 57 25.90 0.62 -7.66
CA GLN A 57 24.52 0.20 -7.33
C GLN A 57 23.74 1.23 -6.50
N ILE A 58 24.27 2.45 -6.33
CA ILE A 58 23.68 3.52 -5.50
C ILE A 58 22.18 3.79 -5.75
N TYR A 59 21.70 3.57 -6.99
CA TYR A 59 20.29 3.75 -7.36
C TYR A 59 19.34 2.83 -6.59
N LEU A 60 19.81 1.70 -6.03
CA LEU A 60 19.00 0.85 -5.14
C LEU A 60 18.61 1.55 -3.83
N ALA A 61 19.35 2.60 -3.41
CA ALA A 61 18.92 3.45 -2.29
C ALA A 61 17.59 4.18 -2.60
N PHE A 62 17.28 4.36 -3.88
CA PHE A 62 16.09 5.02 -4.43
C PHE A 62 14.99 4.03 -4.84
N TYR A 63 15.07 2.77 -4.43
CA TYR A 63 14.05 1.76 -4.72
C TYR A 63 12.68 2.15 -4.12
N PRO A 64 11.58 2.10 -4.89
CA PRO A 64 10.26 2.53 -4.41
C PRO A 64 9.70 1.54 -3.37
N ARG A 65 9.28 2.05 -2.20
CA ARG A 65 8.62 1.24 -1.15
C ARG A 65 7.10 1.13 -1.32
N ARG A 66 6.50 2.00 -2.14
CA ARG A 66 5.14 1.85 -2.66
C ARG A 66 5.21 1.12 -4.00
N ARG A 67 4.12 0.44 -4.41
CA ARG A 67 3.98 -0.01 -5.80
C ARG A 67 4.17 1.18 -6.74
N ILE A 68 4.75 0.96 -7.91
CA ILE A 68 4.99 2.02 -8.90
C ILE A 68 3.79 2.31 -9.81
N ASP A 69 2.83 1.40 -9.86
CA ASP A 69 1.73 1.33 -10.84
C ASP A 69 0.60 2.35 -10.64
N TYR A 70 0.84 3.40 -9.85
CA TYR A 70 -0.09 4.53 -9.66
C TYR A 70 0.25 5.71 -10.57
N GLY A 71 -0.80 6.46 -10.94
CA GLY A 71 -0.69 7.60 -11.83
C GLY A 71 -0.63 7.21 -13.31
N ILE A 72 -1.00 8.14 -14.18
CA ILE A 72 -1.29 7.91 -15.60
C ILE A 72 -0.11 7.24 -16.35
N LEU A 73 1.13 7.59 -15.99
CA LEU A 73 2.33 7.08 -16.67
C LEU A 73 2.63 5.60 -16.39
N PHE A 74 2.40 5.13 -15.15
CA PHE A 74 2.75 3.77 -14.72
C PHE A 74 1.55 2.83 -14.67
N ASN A 75 0.32 3.32 -14.87
CA ASN A 75 -0.91 2.53 -14.92
C ASN A 75 -0.85 1.36 -15.94
N VAL A 76 0.01 1.42 -16.96
CA VAL A 76 0.22 0.29 -17.91
C VAL A 76 0.80 -0.97 -17.24
N LEU A 77 1.33 -0.85 -16.02
CA LEU A 77 1.82 -1.97 -15.20
C LEU A 77 0.77 -2.49 -14.20
N ALA A 78 -0.39 -1.83 -14.07
CA ALA A 78 -1.43 -2.12 -13.09
C ALA A 78 -2.31 -3.34 -13.46
N LEU A 79 -1.67 -4.43 -13.88
CA LEU A 79 -2.31 -5.70 -14.25
C LEU A 79 -2.22 -6.68 -13.07
N GLY A 80 -3.36 -7.28 -12.70
CA GLY A 80 -3.44 -8.38 -11.75
C GLY A 80 -2.76 -9.64 -12.27
N GLU A 81 -2.64 -10.67 -11.42
CA GLU A 81 -2.05 -11.94 -11.85
C GLU A 81 -2.93 -12.65 -12.90
N ASP A 82 -4.25 -12.53 -12.77
CA ASP A 82 -5.24 -13.10 -13.68
C ASP A 82 -5.30 -12.30 -15.01
N ASP A 83 -5.34 -10.97 -14.97
CA ASP A 83 -5.27 -10.10 -16.17
C ASP A 83 -4.00 -10.37 -16.98
N LEU A 84 -2.86 -10.57 -16.29
CA LEU A 84 -1.58 -10.88 -16.89
C LEU A 84 -1.55 -12.30 -17.50
N PHE A 85 -2.37 -13.23 -16.99
CA PHE A 85 -2.52 -14.57 -17.56
C PHE A 85 -3.47 -14.59 -18.77
N ASP A 86 -4.55 -13.81 -18.75
CA ASP A 86 -5.53 -13.76 -19.84
C ASP A 86 -5.08 -12.89 -21.02
N SER A 87 -4.15 -11.97 -20.78
CA SER A 87 -3.45 -11.23 -21.84
C SER A 87 -2.35 -12.04 -22.57
N LEU A 88 -2.06 -13.28 -22.15
CA LEU A 88 -1.15 -14.16 -22.89
C LEU A 88 -1.86 -14.78 -24.11
N ARG A 89 -1.32 -14.52 -25.30
CA ARG A 89 -1.79 -15.03 -26.59
C ARG A 89 -0.95 -16.23 -27.05
N ALA A 90 -1.54 -17.09 -27.87
CA ALA A 90 -0.84 -18.21 -28.51
C ALA A 90 -0.65 -17.95 -30.01
N THR A 91 0.52 -18.31 -30.53
CA THR A 91 0.84 -18.26 -31.96
C THR A 91 0.17 -19.42 -32.70
N SER A 92 -0.31 -19.20 -33.93
CA SER A 92 -0.94 -20.22 -34.80
C SER A 92 0.00 -21.31 -35.34
N ASN A 93 1.22 -21.42 -34.79
CA ASN A 93 2.19 -22.44 -35.16
C ASN A 93 1.94 -23.75 -34.39
N SER A 94 2.52 -24.85 -34.87
CA SER A 94 2.58 -26.12 -34.13
C SER A 94 4.05 -26.52 -33.91
N PRO A 95 4.53 -26.68 -32.66
CA PRO A 95 3.81 -26.40 -31.40
C PRO A 95 3.49 -24.90 -31.23
N PRO A 96 2.43 -24.55 -30.47
CA PRO A 96 2.08 -23.16 -30.21
C PRO A 96 3.12 -22.49 -29.32
N ARG A 97 3.45 -21.23 -29.60
CA ARG A 97 4.30 -20.38 -28.73
C ARG A 97 3.49 -19.26 -28.11
N TYR A 98 3.72 -18.99 -26.83
CA TYR A 98 2.96 -18.02 -26.03
C TYR A 98 3.69 -16.67 -25.94
N TYR A 99 2.94 -15.57 -25.96
CA TYR A 99 3.49 -14.21 -25.87
C TYR A 99 2.48 -13.25 -25.21
N LEU A 100 2.96 -12.20 -24.56
CA LEU A 100 2.12 -11.14 -23.99
C LEU A 100 1.41 -10.35 -25.10
N ASP A 101 0.16 -9.91 -24.91
CA ASP A 101 -0.58 -9.16 -25.92
C ASP A 101 0.24 -7.96 -26.45
N ARG A 102 0.27 -7.78 -27.77
CA ARG A 102 1.13 -6.77 -28.42
C ARG A 102 0.86 -5.36 -27.92
N LYS A 103 -0.39 -5.02 -27.63
CA LYS A 103 -0.73 -3.69 -27.09
C LYS A 103 -0.06 -3.43 -25.73
N ILE A 104 0.08 -4.47 -24.91
CA ILE A 104 0.77 -4.38 -23.62
C ILE A 104 2.29 -4.36 -23.83
N GLN A 105 2.83 -5.17 -24.75
CA GLN A 105 4.25 -5.12 -25.10
C GLN A 105 4.67 -3.72 -25.59
N GLU A 106 3.86 -3.09 -26.45
CA GLU A 106 4.11 -1.75 -26.99
C GLU A 106 4.03 -0.67 -25.90
N GLN A 107 3.04 -0.76 -25.00
CA GLN A 107 2.91 0.15 -23.85
C GLN A 107 4.08 0.01 -22.86
N TRP A 108 4.48 -1.22 -22.51
CA TRP A 108 5.63 -1.47 -21.63
C TRP A 108 6.94 -1.02 -22.28
N ALA A 109 7.13 -1.28 -23.57
CA ALA A 109 8.30 -0.83 -24.31
C ALA A 109 8.40 0.70 -24.37
N ALA A 110 7.28 1.39 -24.58
CA ALA A 110 7.27 2.85 -24.59
C ALA A 110 7.61 3.45 -23.22
N LEU A 111 7.05 2.90 -22.12
CA LEU A 111 7.39 3.31 -20.75
C LEU A 111 8.86 3.05 -20.41
N GLU A 112 9.36 1.86 -20.74
CA GLU A 112 10.76 1.45 -20.53
C GLU A 112 11.72 2.39 -21.28
N ASN A 113 11.45 2.63 -22.56
CA ASN A 113 12.24 3.51 -23.42
C ASN A 113 12.24 4.96 -22.91
N LEU A 114 11.11 5.46 -22.39
CA LEU A 114 11.01 6.80 -21.80
C LEU A 114 11.87 6.92 -20.52
N LEU A 115 11.72 5.98 -19.58
CA LEU A 115 12.46 6.01 -18.32
C LEU A 115 13.96 5.89 -18.54
N LEU A 116 14.39 5.03 -19.48
CA LEU A 116 15.78 4.93 -19.90
C LEU A 116 16.30 6.24 -20.52
N HIS A 117 15.56 6.84 -21.46
CA HIS A 117 15.96 8.09 -22.11
C HIS A 117 16.09 9.25 -21.12
N VAL A 118 15.14 9.37 -20.19
CA VAL A 118 15.19 10.38 -19.11
C VAL A 118 16.39 10.15 -18.19
N ALA A 119 16.56 8.94 -17.64
CA ALA A 119 17.63 8.65 -16.70
C ALA A 119 19.02 8.84 -17.31
N TYR A 120 19.24 8.26 -18.50
CA TYR A 120 20.51 8.33 -19.23
C TYR A 120 20.88 9.78 -19.61
N THR A 121 19.92 10.54 -20.14
CA THR A 121 20.17 11.92 -20.56
C THR A 121 20.43 12.84 -19.36
N LEU A 122 19.73 12.63 -18.23
CA LEU A 122 19.99 13.39 -17.00
C LEU A 122 21.38 13.09 -16.41
N ILE A 123 21.85 11.84 -16.46
CA ILE A 123 23.20 11.50 -15.99
C ILE A 123 24.26 12.09 -16.94
N GLN A 124 24.19 11.81 -18.24
CA GLN A 124 25.20 12.24 -19.21
C GLN A 124 25.28 13.75 -19.44
N ARG A 125 24.18 14.49 -19.31
CA ARG A 125 24.15 15.95 -19.46
C ARG A 125 24.32 16.70 -18.13
N HIS A 126 24.63 16.00 -17.03
CA HIS A 126 24.89 16.64 -15.75
C HIS A 126 26.17 17.50 -15.85
N PRO A 127 26.20 18.74 -15.32
CA PRO A 127 27.39 19.61 -15.41
C PRO A 127 28.65 18.96 -14.82
N ASP A 128 28.47 18.24 -13.71
CA ASP A 128 29.54 17.61 -12.95
C ASP A 128 29.74 16.13 -13.34
N PHE A 129 29.38 15.72 -14.57
CA PHE A 129 29.40 14.31 -15.03
C PHE A 129 30.74 13.60 -14.81
N ALA A 130 31.87 14.32 -14.94
CA ALA A 130 33.21 13.76 -14.69
C ALA A 130 33.47 13.36 -13.22
N ALA A 131 32.65 13.83 -12.27
CA ALA A 131 32.70 13.44 -10.86
C ALA A 131 31.66 12.35 -10.49
N ILE A 132 30.80 11.93 -11.42
CA ILE A 132 29.79 10.89 -11.19
C ILE A 132 30.45 9.51 -11.37
N PRO A 133 30.45 8.64 -10.34
CA PRO A 133 30.92 7.26 -10.47
C PRO A 133 30.19 6.46 -11.55
N LEU A 134 30.88 5.46 -12.13
CA LEU A 134 30.27 4.54 -13.08
C LEU A 134 29.17 3.71 -12.39
N ILE A 135 27.99 3.64 -13.02
CA ILE A 135 26.81 2.93 -12.52
C ILE A 135 26.58 1.67 -13.36
N ALA A 136 26.35 0.54 -12.70
CA ALA A 136 25.92 -0.69 -13.34
C ALA A 136 24.38 -0.65 -13.48
N PRO A 137 23.81 -0.52 -14.70
CA PRO A 137 22.37 -0.48 -14.87
C PRO A 137 21.71 -1.78 -14.37
N PRO A 138 20.48 -1.73 -13.83
CA PRO A 138 19.74 -2.94 -13.51
C PRO A 138 19.45 -3.75 -14.78
N ARG A 139 19.21 -5.07 -14.64
CA ARG A 139 18.59 -5.84 -15.73
C ARG A 139 17.29 -5.15 -16.15
N LEU A 140 17.17 -4.87 -17.44
CA LEU A 140 16.10 -4.06 -18.01
C LEU A 140 14.85 -4.91 -18.23
N PRO A 141 13.61 -4.36 -18.10
CA PRO A 141 12.38 -5.12 -18.30
C PRO A 141 12.37 -6.02 -19.54
N HIS A 142 12.87 -5.57 -20.70
CA HIS A 142 12.89 -6.40 -21.92
C HIS A 142 13.83 -7.61 -21.83
N GLN A 143 14.90 -7.53 -21.03
CA GLN A 143 15.84 -8.63 -20.80
C GLN A 143 15.22 -9.78 -19.99
N HIS A 144 14.10 -9.52 -19.29
CA HIS A 144 13.28 -10.54 -18.65
C HIS A 144 12.23 -11.17 -19.60
N GLY A 145 12.20 -10.77 -20.88
CA GLY A 145 11.57 -11.54 -21.96
C GLY A 145 10.09 -11.26 -22.26
N TYR A 146 9.47 -10.18 -21.76
CA TYR A 146 8.07 -9.86 -22.13
C TYR A 146 7.86 -9.57 -23.63
N ARG A 147 8.92 -9.18 -24.36
CA ARG A 147 8.91 -8.97 -25.81
C ARG A 147 9.09 -10.26 -26.63
N HIS A 148 9.32 -11.41 -25.98
CA HIS A 148 9.68 -12.68 -26.64
C HIS A 148 8.51 -13.66 -26.75
N THR A 149 8.68 -14.68 -27.61
CA THR A 149 7.75 -15.82 -27.70
C THR A 149 8.34 -17.02 -26.95
N HIS A 150 7.53 -17.62 -26.08
CA HIS A 150 7.93 -18.67 -25.14
C HIS A 150 7.32 -20.02 -25.54
N ARG A 151 7.95 -21.13 -25.13
CA ARG A 151 7.42 -22.48 -25.36
C ARG A 151 6.14 -22.75 -24.55
N ASP A 152 6.10 -22.32 -23.29
CA ASP A 152 5.04 -22.65 -22.34
C ASP A 152 4.27 -21.39 -21.87
N LYS A 153 2.97 -21.50 -21.61
CA LYS A 153 2.16 -20.35 -21.10
C LYS A 153 2.63 -19.92 -19.71
N GLU A 154 3.05 -20.87 -18.87
CA GLU A 154 3.59 -20.61 -17.53
C GLU A 154 4.95 -19.89 -17.58
N LEU A 155 5.81 -20.26 -18.54
CA LEU A 155 7.08 -19.56 -18.78
C LEU A 155 6.83 -18.12 -19.26
N ALA A 156 5.89 -17.92 -20.19
CA ALA A 156 5.50 -16.58 -20.63
C ALA A 156 4.98 -15.71 -19.48
N LEU A 157 4.16 -16.30 -18.60
CA LEU A 157 3.66 -15.64 -17.38
C LEU A 157 4.81 -15.28 -16.43
N HIS A 158 5.77 -16.19 -16.22
CA HIS A 158 6.92 -15.96 -15.36
C HIS A 158 7.81 -14.82 -15.88
N CYS A 159 8.14 -14.83 -17.17
CA CYS A 159 8.87 -13.75 -17.85
C CYS A 159 8.12 -12.41 -17.77
N ALA A 160 6.80 -12.41 -17.98
CA ALA A 160 6.00 -11.19 -17.85
C ALA A 160 5.98 -10.63 -16.41
N ARG A 161 5.89 -11.49 -15.39
CA ARG A 161 5.99 -11.10 -13.97
C ARG A 161 7.35 -10.49 -13.64
N GLN A 162 8.45 -11.18 -13.97
CA GLN A 162 9.81 -10.65 -13.77
C GLN A 162 10.00 -9.29 -14.49
N SER A 163 9.51 -9.19 -15.74
CA SER A 163 9.59 -7.96 -16.54
C SER A 163 8.84 -6.79 -15.90
N ARG A 164 7.62 -7.01 -15.40
CA ARG A 164 6.85 -6.01 -14.65
C ARG A 164 7.60 -5.55 -13.41
N ASP A 165 8.14 -6.50 -12.65
CA ASP A 165 8.77 -6.22 -11.37
C ASP A 165 10.14 -5.51 -11.56
N ALA A 166 10.83 -5.72 -12.68
CA ALA A 166 12.05 -5.00 -13.07
C ALA A 166 11.84 -3.49 -13.30
N PHE A 167 10.62 -3.04 -13.61
CA PHE A 167 10.33 -1.60 -13.70
C PHE A 167 10.55 -0.88 -12.36
N ASN A 168 10.49 -1.56 -11.21
CA ASN A 168 10.80 -0.95 -9.91
C ASN A 168 12.27 -0.48 -9.87
N SER A 169 13.21 -1.34 -10.30
CA SER A 169 14.64 -1.02 -10.40
C SER A 169 14.93 0.06 -11.44
N LEU A 170 14.23 0.05 -12.57
CA LEU A 170 14.34 1.12 -13.58
C LEU A 170 13.79 2.47 -13.07
N SER A 171 12.68 2.45 -12.33
CA SER A 171 12.12 3.66 -11.70
C SER A 171 13.07 4.22 -10.63
N ALA A 172 13.78 3.35 -9.89
CA ALA A 172 14.79 3.71 -8.91
C ALA A 172 15.98 4.44 -9.58
N LEU A 173 16.49 3.90 -10.70
CA LEU A 173 17.52 4.56 -11.52
C LEU A 173 17.05 5.93 -12.05
N CYS A 174 15.78 6.04 -12.44
CA CYS A 174 15.20 7.30 -12.89
C CYS A 174 15.07 8.34 -11.77
N THR A 175 14.56 7.97 -10.58
CA THR A 175 14.54 8.87 -9.40
C THR A 175 15.96 9.28 -9.00
N PHE A 176 16.91 8.34 -8.97
CA PHE A 176 18.32 8.63 -8.71
C PHE A 176 18.85 9.70 -9.69
N ALA A 177 18.65 9.50 -11.00
CA ALA A 177 19.12 10.42 -12.04
C ALA A 177 18.50 11.83 -11.90
N ILE A 178 17.25 11.91 -11.46
CA ILE A 178 16.55 13.18 -11.17
C ILE A 178 17.10 13.84 -9.90
N SER A 179 17.43 13.06 -8.87
CA SER A 179 17.95 13.60 -7.59
C SER A 179 19.24 14.40 -7.77
N LEU A 180 20.10 14.00 -8.71
CA LEU A 180 21.35 14.69 -9.06
C LEU A 180 21.13 16.15 -9.50
N TRP A 181 19.93 16.51 -9.97
CA TRP A 181 19.63 17.86 -10.46
C TRP A 181 18.95 18.78 -9.44
N LEU A 182 18.58 18.28 -8.26
CA LEU A 182 17.89 19.06 -7.23
C LEU A 182 18.70 20.28 -6.79
N SER A 183 18.08 21.46 -6.86
CA SER A 183 18.64 22.72 -6.31
C SER A 183 18.34 22.85 -4.80
N HIS A 184 18.30 24.08 -4.27
CA HIS A 184 17.98 24.36 -2.85
C HIS A 184 16.50 24.72 -2.65
N ASP A 185 15.93 25.51 -3.56
CA ASP A 185 14.58 26.08 -3.50
C ASP A 185 13.50 25.03 -3.81
N GLU A 186 12.45 24.94 -2.99
CA GLU A 186 11.26 24.12 -3.26
C GLU A 186 10.52 24.61 -4.53
N GLU A 187 10.46 25.93 -4.77
CA GLU A 187 9.76 26.54 -5.92
C GLU A 187 10.58 26.41 -7.22
N GLY A 188 10.65 25.20 -7.76
CA GLY A 188 11.29 24.92 -9.05
C GLY A 188 12.61 24.14 -8.96
N CYS A 189 12.82 23.39 -7.88
CA CYS A 189 13.97 22.51 -7.61
C CYS A 189 14.54 21.73 -8.81
N LEU A 190 13.70 21.33 -9.76
CA LEU A 190 14.04 20.54 -10.95
C LEU A 190 13.87 21.30 -12.29
N HIS A 191 13.62 22.62 -12.27
CA HIS A 191 13.38 23.41 -13.49
C HIS A 191 14.53 23.29 -14.51
N ARG A 192 15.79 23.22 -14.05
CA ARG A 192 16.96 23.06 -14.91
C ARG A 192 16.96 21.72 -15.66
N ALA A 193 16.59 20.62 -14.99
CA ALA A 193 16.47 19.30 -15.57
C ALA A 193 15.34 19.23 -16.61
N TRP A 194 14.16 19.73 -16.26
CA TRP A 194 12.99 19.73 -17.15
C TRP A 194 13.19 20.62 -18.38
N LYS A 195 13.78 21.80 -18.21
CA LYS A 195 14.14 22.68 -19.33
C LYS A 195 15.22 22.08 -20.23
N MET A 196 16.14 21.29 -19.69
CA MET A 196 17.14 20.56 -20.49
C MET A 196 16.49 19.45 -21.32
N LEU A 197 15.68 18.58 -20.70
CA LEU A 197 15.00 17.47 -21.39
C LEU A 197 13.97 17.94 -22.44
N ALA A 198 13.29 19.07 -22.22
CA ALA A 198 12.33 19.64 -23.16
C ALA A 198 12.95 20.41 -24.33
N LEU A 199 14.26 20.71 -24.29
CA LEU A 199 14.98 21.51 -25.30
C LEU A 199 16.15 20.73 -25.92
N LEU A 200 16.08 19.40 -25.94
CA LEU A 200 17.08 18.57 -26.61
C LEU A 200 16.98 18.72 -28.14
N GLU A 201 18.13 18.84 -28.80
CA GLU A 201 18.25 18.87 -30.28
C GLU A 201 17.84 17.54 -30.93
N LYS A 202 17.85 16.45 -30.17
CA LYS A 202 17.41 15.11 -30.57
C LYS A 202 16.56 14.51 -29.45
N ASP A 203 15.43 13.92 -29.80
CA ASP A 203 14.47 13.30 -28.88
C ASP A 203 14.02 14.19 -27.68
N PRO A 204 13.56 15.44 -27.90
CA PRO A 204 13.03 16.28 -26.82
C PRO A 204 11.82 15.65 -26.14
N VAL A 205 11.81 15.64 -24.81
CA VAL A 205 10.72 15.06 -24.02
C VAL A 205 9.58 16.08 -23.90
N PRO A 206 8.33 15.76 -24.33
CA PRO A 206 7.22 16.71 -24.28
C PRO A 206 6.91 17.20 -22.87
N TRP A 207 6.53 18.47 -22.72
CA TRP A 207 6.17 19.07 -21.42
C TRP A 207 5.01 18.35 -20.73
N SER A 208 4.08 17.75 -21.49
CA SER A 208 3.03 16.86 -20.97
C SER A 208 3.60 15.60 -20.34
N THR A 209 4.49 14.89 -21.04
CA THR A 209 5.20 13.71 -20.54
C THR A 209 6.05 14.04 -19.30
N LEU A 210 6.72 15.20 -19.28
CA LEU A 210 7.43 15.70 -18.10
C LEU A 210 6.49 16.04 -16.94
N GLN A 211 5.25 16.46 -17.20
CA GLN A 211 4.26 16.68 -16.15
C GLN A 211 3.77 15.36 -15.55
N LEU A 212 3.45 14.36 -16.39
CA LEU A 212 3.10 13.01 -15.93
C LEU A 212 4.23 12.35 -15.12
N LEU A 213 5.50 12.62 -15.48
CA LEU A 213 6.66 12.15 -14.74
C LEU A 213 6.74 12.79 -13.33
N LYS A 214 6.52 14.12 -13.22
CA LYS A 214 6.45 14.84 -11.93
C LYS A 214 5.36 14.32 -10.99
N GLU A 215 4.24 13.87 -11.56
CA GLU A 215 3.07 13.37 -10.82
C GLU A 215 3.19 11.88 -10.45
N SER A 216 4.26 11.20 -10.88
CA SER A 216 4.51 9.78 -10.61
C SER A 216 5.44 9.55 -9.41
N ILE A 217 5.48 8.30 -8.92
CA ILE A 217 6.45 7.81 -7.92
C ILE A 217 7.90 8.25 -8.19
N VAL A 218 8.29 8.40 -9.46
CA VAL A 218 9.66 8.76 -9.86
C VAL A 218 10.07 10.14 -9.34
N CYS A 219 9.12 11.06 -9.17
CA CYS A 219 9.33 12.39 -8.59
C CYS A 219 8.66 12.58 -7.22
N ASP A 220 8.00 11.57 -6.67
CA ASP A 220 7.54 11.57 -5.28
C ASP A 220 8.73 11.37 -4.34
N LEU A 221 9.31 12.49 -3.90
CA LEU A 221 10.45 12.59 -2.98
C LEU A 221 9.99 12.65 -1.50
N GLY A 222 8.76 12.22 -1.21
CA GLY A 222 8.22 12.15 0.13
C GLY A 222 9.07 11.31 1.09
N HIS A 223 9.14 11.75 2.35
CA HIS A 223 9.87 11.06 3.40
C HIS A 223 9.41 9.59 3.56
N SER A 224 10.35 8.69 3.87
CA SER A 224 10.13 7.24 4.05
C SER A 224 9.86 6.41 2.79
N LEU A 225 9.63 7.02 1.63
CA LEU A 225 9.24 6.30 0.40
C LEU A 225 10.35 5.44 -0.23
N ARG A 226 11.61 5.69 0.16
CA ARG A 226 12.81 4.99 -0.31
C ARG A 226 13.52 4.29 0.86
N PRO A 227 14.24 3.18 0.66
CA PRO A 227 14.96 2.49 1.73
C PRO A 227 16.12 3.32 2.29
N GLY A 228 16.87 4.01 1.42
CA GLY A 228 18.19 4.51 1.77
C GLY A 228 19.27 3.43 1.76
N ALA A 229 20.50 3.83 2.01
CA ALA A 229 21.67 2.94 1.94
C ALA A 229 22.75 3.28 2.98
N TYR A 230 23.44 2.24 3.42
CA TYR A 230 24.73 2.36 4.09
C TYR A 230 25.82 2.49 3.02
N LEU A 231 26.76 3.40 3.24
CA LEU A 231 27.94 3.58 2.39
C LEU A 231 29.20 3.51 3.27
N ASP A 232 30.25 2.97 2.69
CA ASP A 232 31.59 2.97 3.29
C ASP A 232 32.32 4.27 2.87
N PRO A 233 32.71 5.14 3.82
CA PRO A 233 33.32 6.44 3.52
C PRO A 233 34.74 6.33 2.94
N TYR A 234 35.39 5.18 3.06
CA TYR A 234 36.76 4.95 2.56
C TYR A 234 36.76 4.61 1.07
N THR A 235 35.75 3.85 0.62
CA THR A 235 35.65 3.37 -0.76
C THR A 235 34.72 4.20 -1.66
N THR A 236 33.69 4.86 -1.11
CA THR A 236 32.70 5.54 -1.95
C THR A 236 33.19 6.87 -2.53
N ARG A 237 32.87 7.12 -3.80
CA ARG A 237 33.11 8.40 -4.49
C ARG A 237 31.87 9.31 -4.53
N TRP A 238 30.75 8.89 -3.92
CA TRP A 238 29.50 9.68 -3.93
C TRP A 238 29.48 10.90 -3.00
N GLY A 239 30.55 11.14 -2.23
CA GLY A 239 30.69 12.27 -1.29
C GLY A 239 30.17 13.62 -1.82
N PRO A 240 30.57 14.08 -3.02
CA PRO A 240 30.11 15.34 -3.61
C PRO A 240 28.59 15.42 -3.94
N PHE A 241 27.85 14.31 -3.81
CA PHE A 241 26.43 14.22 -4.17
C PHE A 241 25.51 13.78 -3.01
N ILE A 242 26.04 13.33 -1.86
CA ILE A 242 25.24 12.85 -0.71
C ILE A 242 24.17 13.87 -0.30
N TYR A 243 24.49 15.17 -0.30
CA TYR A 243 23.54 16.25 0.04
C TYR A 243 22.30 16.30 -0.88
N ARG A 244 22.41 15.82 -2.13
CA ARG A 244 21.29 15.76 -3.08
C ARG A 244 20.39 14.56 -2.81
N PHE A 245 20.97 13.44 -2.41
CA PHE A 245 20.22 12.24 -2.01
C PHE A 245 19.39 12.53 -0.74
N VAL A 246 19.97 13.28 0.21
CA VAL A 246 19.28 13.79 1.40
C VAL A 246 18.09 14.70 1.04
N ARG A 247 18.27 15.65 0.11
CA ARG A 247 17.17 16.50 -0.41
C ARG A 247 16.08 15.69 -1.12
N ALA A 248 16.45 14.57 -1.74
CA ALA A 248 15.52 13.61 -2.34
C ALA A 248 14.79 12.72 -1.30
N GLY A 249 14.96 12.99 0.00
CA GLY A 249 14.32 12.24 1.08
C GLY A 249 14.95 10.87 1.36
N VAL A 250 16.09 10.55 0.71
CA VAL A 250 16.78 9.26 0.82
C VAL A 250 17.74 9.28 2.02
N ALA A 251 17.60 8.29 2.88
CA ALA A 251 18.50 8.11 4.02
C ALA A 251 19.87 7.58 3.58
N VAL A 252 20.93 8.21 4.06
CA VAL A 252 22.31 7.76 3.86
C VAL A 252 22.94 7.59 5.24
N TRP A 253 23.62 6.46 5.43
CA TRP A 253 24.37 6.13 6.66
C TRP A 253 25.84 5.88 6.32
N LEU A 254 26.77 6.72 6.79
CA LEU A 254 28.21 6.47 6.61
C LEU A 254 28.78 5.68 7.79
N THR A 255 29.48 4.59 7.49
CA THR A 255 30.08 3.65 8.48
C THR A 255 31.56 3.96 8.70
N TRP A 256 31.85 4.80 9.70
CA TRP A 256 33.20 5.30 9.99
C TRP A 256 34.05 4.39 10.87
N GLY A 257 33.52 3.24 11.32
CA GLY A 257 34.29 2.27 12.10
C GLY A 257 34.78 2.82 13.44
N PHE A 258 35.93 2.32 13.91
CA PHE A 258 36.49 2.69 15.20
C PHE A 258 37.50 3.84 15.07
N GLU A 259 38.01 4.32 16.19
CA GLU A 259 38.87 5.51 16.25
C GLU A 259 40.15 5.41 15.41
N LYS A 260 40.77 4.22 15.40
CA LYS A 260 41.87 3.87 14.51
C LYS A 260 41.54 4.04 13.01
N ASP A 261 40.27 3.90 12.64
CA ASP A 261 39.80 3.87 11.26
C ASP A 261 39.45 5.30 10.80
N TYR A 262 38.61 6.03 11.53
CA TYR A 262 38.23 7.39 11.11
C TYR A 262 39.33 8.44 11.27
N LEU A 263 40.30 8.25 12.17
CA LEU A 263 41.45 9.16 12.32
C LEU A 263 42.62 8.87 11.36
N HIS A 264 42.84 7.63 10.95
CA HIS A 264 44.11 7.24 10.30
C HIS A 264 43.99 6.51 8.95
N ALA A 265 42.82 5.98 8.58
CA ALA A 265 42.68 5.39 7.25
C ALA A 265 42.60 6.46 6.15
N GLU A 266 43.18 6.15 4.99
CA GLU A 266 43.07 6.95 3.77
C GLU A 266 41.64 6.84 3.18
N LEU A 267 41.22 7.87 2.45
CA LEU A 267 39.89 8.01 1.87
C LEU A 267 40.02 8.25 0.36
N VAL A 268 39.17 7.63 -0.45
CA VAL A 268 39.14 7.91 -1.90
C VAL A 268 38.66 9.33 -2.21
N ASP A 269 37.77 9.90 -1.38
CA ASP A 269 37.40 11.32 -1.40
C ASP A 269 38.02 12.05 -0.19
N SER A 270 38.96 12.97 -0.45
CA SER A 270 39.60 13.78 0.60
C SER A 270 38.63 14.70 1.34
N GLY A 271 37.56 15.16 0.67
CA GLY A 271 36.52 16.01 1.26
C GLY A 271 35.60 15.26 2.23
N MET A 272 35.54 13.92 2.14
CA MET A 272 34.67 13.08 2.96
C MET A 272 34.87 13.31 4.47
N ARG A 273 36.13 13.46 4.93
CA ARG A 273 36.43 13.72 6.35
C ARG A 273 36.03 15.12 6.78
N GLU A 274 36.30 16.13 5.96
CA GLU A 274 36.03 17.54 6.28
C GLU A 274 34.53 17.86 6.29
N VAL A 275 33.77 17.27 5.38
CA VAL A 275 32.33 17.52 5.23
C VAL A 275 31.49 16.62 6.14
N TYR A 276 31.89 15.36 6.36
CA TYR A 276 30.98 14.35 6.93
C TYR A 276 31.38 13.76 8.30
N LEU A 277 32.63 13.91 8.78
CA LEU A 277 33.00 13.47 10.13
C LEU A 277 32.56 14.50 11.21
N PRO A 278 32.08 14.10 12.41
CA PRO A 278 31.64 15.04 13.45
C PRO A 278 32.82 15.54 14.29
N PRO A 279 32.70 16.69 14.97
CA PRO A 279 33.65 17.09 16.01
C PRO A 279 33.75 16.05 17.11
N ALA A 280 34.95 15.83 17.66
CA ALA A 280 35.23 14.75 18.62
C ALA A 280 34.27 14.70 19.82
N GLY A 281 33.84 15.84 20.36
CA GLY A 281 32.85 15.88 21.45
C GLY A 281 31.49 15.25 21.10
N VAL A 282 31.07 15.34 19.82
CA VAL A 282 29.83 14.70 19.33
C VAL A 282 30.02 13.17 19.21
N VAL A 283 31.23 12.71 18.87
CA VAL A 283 31.57 11.28 18.85
C VAL A 283 31.61 10.70 20.26
N GLU A 284 32.19 11.40 21.23
CA GLU A 284 32.13 11.01 22.66
C GLU A 284 30.70 11.01 23.19
N ASP A 285 29.86 11.95 22.77
CA ASP A 285 28.43 11.98 23.13
C ASP A 285 27.64 10.82 22.54
N ALA A 286 28.04 10.31 21.37
CA ALA A 286 27.47 9.09 20.77
C ALA A 286 27.97 7.83 21.49
N LYS A 287 29.26 7.71 21.80
CA LYS A 287 29.86 6.62 22.60
C LYS A 287 29.15 6.40 23.94
N ARG A 288 28.68 7.49 24.59
CA ARG A 288 27.94 7.42 25.87
C ARG A 288 26.45 7.07 25.73
N LYS A 289 25.92 6.91 24.51
CA LYS A 289 24.50 6.65 24.20
C LYS A 289 24.32 5.38 23.36
N VAL A 290 25.11 4.34 23.65
CA VAL A 290 25.15 3.05 22.92
C VAL A 290 23.73 2.56 22.60
N VAL A 291 23.45 2.40 21.30
CA VAL A 291 22.12 2.01 20.82
C VAL A 291 22.06 0.48 20.73
N PRO A 292 21.09 -0.21 21.39
CA PRO A 292 20.87 -1.63 21.17
C PRO A 292 20.38 -1.85 19.74
N PHE A 293 21.09 -2.70 18.99
CA PHE A 293 20.87 -2.92 17.57
C PHE A 293 20.94 -4.43 17.26
N VAL A 294 20.15 -4.91 16.30
CA VAL A 294 19.89 -6.36 16.13
C VAL A 294 20.85 -7.01 15.12
N HIS A 295 21.41 -6.25 14.18
CA HIS A 295 22.31 -6.76 13.13
C HIS A 295 23.46 -5.79 12.89
N SER A 296 24.71 -6.26 12.97
CA SER A 296 25.88 -5.44 12.65
C SER A 296 25.99 -5.14 11.15
N VAL A 297 26.47 -3.93 10.84
CA VAL A 297 26.98 -3.56 9.51
C VAL A 297 28.46 -3.29 9.67
N VAL A 298 29.31 -4.20 9.21
CA VAL A 298 30.77 -4.06 9.31
C VAL A 298 31.32 -3.54 7.98
N PRO A 299 32.24 -2.56 7.95
CA PRO A 299 32.88 -2.12 6.72
C PRO A 299 33.58 -3.28 5.98
N LEU A 300 33.35 -3.39 4.68
CA LEU A 300 33.85 -4.48 3.83
C LEU A 300 35.36 -4.32 3.57
N ARG A 301 36.17 -4.82 4.51
CA ARG A 301 37.63 -4.92 4.35
C ARG A 301 38.05 -6.27 3.80
N GLU A 302 37.96 -6.43 2.49
CA GLU A 302 38.86 -7.34 1.80
C GLU A 302 40.30 -6.84 1.96
N THR A 303 41.20 -7.73 2.37
CA THR A 303 42.60 -7.40 2.58
C THR A 303 43.32 -7.27 1.24
N TYR A 304 43.60 -6.02 0.82
CA TYR A 304 44.48 -5.74 -0.30
C TYR A 304 45.91 -6.24 0.00
N GLN A 305 46.27 -7.41 -0.54
CA GLN A 305 47.65 -7.85 -0.62
C GLN A 305 48.30 -7.25 -1.88
N PRO A 306 49.43 -6.54 -1.78
CA PRO A 306 50.17 -6.11 -2.95
C PRO A 306 50.73 -7.33 -3.72
N PRO A 307 50.86 -7.26 -5.05
CA PRO A 307 51.30 -8.39 -5.86
C PRO A 307 52.74 -8.80 -5.51
N ALA A 308 52.94 -10.10 -5.26
CA ALA A 308 54.25 -10.65 -4.95
C ALA A 308 55.03 -11.01 -6.22
N GLU A 309 56.25 -10.48 -6.35
CA GLU A 309 57.21 -10.91 -7.37
C GLU A 309 57.82 -12.30 -7.05
N PRO A 310 58.28 -13.05 -8.07
CA PRO A 310 58.44 -14.50 -7.95
C PRO A 310 59.75 -14.93 -7.27
N THR A 311 59.67 -15.92 -6.38
CA THR A 311 60.83 -16.66 -5.85
C THR A 311 60.60 -18.17 -5.80
N SER A 312 61.65 -18.92 -6.12
CA SER A 312 61.69 -20.40 -6.13
C SER A 312 62.65 -20.91 -5.01
N PRO A 313 62.87 -22.23 -4.77
CA PRO A 313 62.17 -22.85 -3.64
C PRO A 313 63.00 -23.68 -2.63
N GLY A 314 62.54 -23.71 -1.37
CA GLY A 314 62.83 -24.75 -0.36
C GLY A 314 64.14 -24.61 0.47
N PRO A 315 64.45 -25.56 1.40
CA PRO A 315 63.66 -26.73 1.82
C PRO A 315 63.58 -27.05 3.35
N SER A 316 62.49 -27.72 3.76
CA SER A 316 62.31 -28.74 4.84
C SER A 316 63.10 -28.78 6.18
N SER A 317 62.38 -28.89 7.34
CA SER A 317 62.61 -29.96 8.37
C SER A 317 61.57 -30.01 9.54
N SER A 318 60.94 -31.19 9.73
CA SER A 318 60.71 -32.02 10.95
C SER A 318 61.01 -31.50 12.40
N LYS A 319 60.39 -31.95 13.54
CA LYS A 319 59.52 -33.14 13.88
C LYS A 319 58.94 -33.15 15.35
N VAL A 320 57.71 -33.70 15.57
CA VAL A 320 57.25 -34.66 16.67
C VAL A 320 57.31 -34.31 18.20
N ALA A 321 56.49 -34.82 19.18
CA ALA A 321 55.08 -35.34 19.33
C ALA A 321 54.79 -35.83 20.82
N LYS A 322 53.62 -36.51 21.10
CA LYS A 322 53.20 -37.43 22.24
C LYS A 322 52.16 -36.91 23.29
N THR A 323 51.25 -37.67 23.99
CA THR A 323 50.81 -39.12 24.07
C THR A 323 49.40 -39.34 24.77
N SER A 324 48.84 -40.58 24.77
CA SER A 324 47.51 -41.07 25.32
C SER A 324 47.66 -42.05 26.54
N PRO A 325 46.74 -42.99 27.03
CA PRO A 325 45.37 -43.53 26.66
C PRO A 325 44.29 -43.33 27.79
N ALA A 326 43.35 -44.18 28.33
CA ALA A 326 42.84 -45.60 28.32
C ALA A 326 41.51 -45.73 29.19
N VAL A 327 40.69 -46.80 29.44
CA VAL A 327 40.30 -48.16 28.89
C VAL A 327 39.09 -48.82 29.69
N SER A 328 38.14 -49.54 29.02
CA SER A 328 37.12 -50.62 29.39
C SER A 328 36.11 -50.50 30.60
N GLU A 329 35.06 -51.34 30.86
CA GLU A 329 34.57 -52.69 30.38
C GLU A 329 33.01 -52.95 30.58
N ASP A 330 32.45 -54.18 30.36
CA ASP A 330 30.98 -54.59 30.20
C ASP A 330 30.58 -55.83 31.12
N PRO A 331 29.49 -56.69 31.06
CA PRO A 331 28.21 -56.81 30.26
C PRO A 331 26.89 -57.37 30.97
N ALA A 332 25.81 -57.70 30.19
CA ALA A 332 24.72 -58.75 30.38
C ALA A 332 23.53 -58.56 31.41
N HIS A 333 22.29 -59.14 31.31
CA HIS A 333 21.50 -59.91 30.28
C HIS A 333 19.95 -60.05 30.61
N GLY A 334 19.02 -59.84 29.64
CA GLY A 334 17.63 -60.41 29.56
C GLY A 334 16.47 -59.83 30.45
N PHE A 335 15.15 -59.96 30.14
CA PHE A 335 14.42 -60.45 28.95
C PHE A 335 12.91 -59.98 28.91
N VAL A 336 12.49 -59.21 27.87
CA VAL A 336 11.14 -59.14 27.20
C VAL A 336 9.85 -58.55 27.87
N ALA A 337 9.14 -57.74 27.06
CA ALA A 337 7.68 -57.43 26.98
C ALA A 337 7.01 -56.34 27.85
N ALA A 338 7.08 -55.08 27.40
CA ALA A 338 5.92 -54.16 27.23
C ALA A 338 6.29 -53.00 26.28
N GLY A 339 5.31 -52.35 25.65
CA GLY A 339 5.40 -50.93 25.26
C GLY A 339 4.73 -50.09 26.34
N PRO A 340 5.16 -48.84 26.60
CA PRO A 340 5.09 -47.77 25.59
C PRO A 340 6.32 -46.83 25.61
N GLU A 341 6.14 -45.59 25.15
CA GLU A 341 6.94 -44.37 25.42
C GLU A 341 8.47 -44.40 25.23
N ALA A 342 8.96 -43.60 24.28
CA ALA A 342 10.38 -43.25 24.21
C ALA A 342 10.72 -42.19 25.28
N PRO A 343 11.64 -42.46 26.23
CA PRO A 343 12.00 -41.49 27.27
C PRO A 343 12.81 -40.31 26.71
N PRO A 344 12.85 -39.15 27.41
CA PRO A 344 13.76 -38.06 27.08
C PRO A 344 15.22 -38.53 27.27
N LEU A 345 16.02 -38.39 26.20
CA LEU A 345 17.45 -38.72 26.22
C LEU A 345 18.28 -37.49 26.58
N ALA A 346 19.10 -37.59 27.63
CA ALA A 346 20.15 -36.63 27.92
C ALA A 346 21.38 -36.83 27.00
N ASP A 347 22.28 -35.83 27.00
CA ASP A 347 23.59 -35.72 26.31
C ASP A 347 24.22 -37.01 25.70
N PRO A 348 24.82 -36.92 24.48
CA PRO A 348 25.82 -35.89 24.18
C PRO A 348 25.78 -35.27 22.76
N SER A 349 26.77 -34.42 22.50
CA SER A 349 27.08 -33.68 21.25
C SER A 349 26.66 -34.33 19.91
N SER A 350 26.11 -33.48 19.02
CA SER A 350 25.53 -33.81 17.70
C SER A 350 26.33 -34.78 16.80
N SER A 351 27.67 -34.72 16.83
CA SER A 351 28.54 -35.59 16.05
C SER A 351 28.40 -37.08 16.40
N GLN A 352 28.15 -37.43 17.66
CA GLN A 352 27.97 -38.84 18.08
C GLN A 352 26.62 -39.40 17.65
N SER A 353 25.56 -38.58 17.65
CA SER A 353 24.23 -38.97 17.18
C SER A 353 24.23 -39.34 15.70
N LYS A 354 25.05 -38.66 14.88
CA LYS A 354 25.24 -38.98 13.45
C LYS A 354 25.80 -40.39 13.25
N GLU A 355 26.95 -40.73 13.86
CA GLU A 355 27.53 -42.08 13.75
C GLU A 355 26.56 -43.18 14.23
N ARG A 356 25.77 -42.88 15.27
CA ARG A 356 24.78 -43.82 15.84
C ARG A 356 23.67 -44.14 14.83
N MET A 357 23.22 -43.15 14.06
CA MET A 357 22.20 -43.33 13.02
C MET A 357 22.76 -43.94 11.73
N GLU A 358 24.00 -43.62 11.33
CA GLU A 358 24.70 -44.27 10.21
C GLU A 358 24.94 -45.78 10.46
N LYS A 359 25.25 -46.16 11.71
CA LYS A 359 25.25 -47.58 12.15
C LYS A 359 23.86 -48.22 12.12
N GLY A 360 22.79 -47.44 12.31
CA GLY A 360 21.40 -47.89 12.14
C GLY A 360 21.07 -48.21 10.68
N LEU A 361 21.36 -47.29 9.77
CA LEU A 361 21.22 -47.46 8.32
C LEU A 361 21.98 -48.71 7.83
N SER A 362 23.23 -48.88 8.27
CA SER A 362 24.08 -50.03 7.92
C SER A 362 23.43 -51.36 8.33
N LYS A 363 22.91 -51.46 9.57
CA LYS A 363 22.21 -52.67 10.06
C LYS A 363 20.91 -52.94 9.32
N ALA A 364 20.16 -51.90 8.92
CA ALA A 364 18.93 -52.07 8.14
C ALA A 364 19.22 -52.66 6.73
N ILE A 365 20.31 -52.21 6.09
CA ILE A 365 20.76 -52.73 4.80
C ILE A 365 21.24 -54.19 4.94
N GLU A 366 22.00 -54.53 5.98
CA GLU A 366 22.39 -55.93 6.25
C GLU A 366 21.18 -56.83 6.51
N ALA A 367 20.17 -56.36 7.24
CA ALA A 367 18.97 -57.13 7.53
C ALA A 367 18.15 -57.41 6.26
N ALA A 368 17.92 -56.41 5.41
CA ALA A 368 17.26 -56.58 4.11
C ALA A 368 18.05 -57.53 3.18
N THR A 369 19.39 -57.44 3.20
CA THR A 369 20.26 -58.33 2.41
C THR A 369 20.20 -59.78 2.89
N LYS A 370 20.06 -60.02 4.21
CA LYS A 370 19.88 -61.37 4.77
C LYS A 370 18.47 -61.95 4.54
N ALA A 371 17.46 -61.13 4.27
CA ALA A 371 16.10 -61.59 3.96
C ALA A 371 15.95 -62.12 2.51
N GLY A 372 16.83 -61.73 1.60
CA GLY A 372 16.77 -62.13 0.18
C GLY A 372 15.86 -61.28 -0.71
N ASP A 373 15.19 -60.26 -0.14
CA ASP A 373 14.26 -59.37 -0.84
C ASP A 373 14.98 -58.36 -1.76
N THR A 374 15.44 -58.83 -2.91
CA THR A 374 16.08 -58.02 -3.96
C THR A 374 15.25 -56.81 -4.39
N ALA A 375 13.92 -56.92 -4.39
CA ALA A 375 13.01 -55.81 -4.71
C ALA A 375 13.07 -54.65 -3.71
N ILE A 376 13.25 -54.94 -2.40
CA ILE A 376 13.39 -53.90 -1.37
C ILE A 376 14.74 -53.19 -1.54
N LEU A 377 15.81 -53.93 -1.82
CA LEU A 377 17.13 -53.35 -2.09
C LEU A 377 17.11 -52.46 -3.35
N GLN A 378 16.46 -52.90 -4.43
CA GLN A 378 16.28 -52.08 -5.63
C GLN A 378 15.45 -50.81 -5.37
N SER A 379 14.39 -50.89 -4.56
CA SER A 379 13.59 -49.73 -4.15
C SER A 379 14.39 -48.73 -3.32
N ILE A 380 15.20 -49.21 -2.36
CA ILE A 380 16.10 -48.35 -1.57
C ILE A 380 17.16 -47.69 -2.46
N GLN A 381 17.78 -48.43 -3.39
CA GLN A 381 18.74 -47.89 -4.36
C GLN A 381 18.12 -46.85 -5.30
N GLY A 382 16.90 -47.09 -5.80
CA GLY A 382 16.17 -46.14 -6.64
C GLY A 382 15.83 -44.84 -5.90
N ARG A 383 15.37 -44.95 -4.64
CA ARG A 383 15.13 -43.78 -3.77
C ARG A 383 16.41 -43.03 -3.45
N GLN A 384 17.54 -43.73 -3.23
CA GLN A 384 18.83 -43.09 -2.97
C GLN A 384 19.31 -42.28 -4.18
N ARG A 385 19.29 -42.83 -5.40
CA ARG A 385 19.72 -42.09 -6.62
C ARG A 385 18.94 -40.80 -6.82
N ASN A 386 17.60 -40.86 -6.73
CA ASN A 386 16.73 -39.68 -6.84
C ASN A 386 16.97 -38.64 -5.73
N ALA A 387 17.61 -39.03 -4.61
CA ALA A 387 18.03 -38.12 -3.55
C ALA A 387 19.46 -37.59 -3.76
N ASP A 388 20.36 -38.40 -4.33
CA ASP A 388 21.69 -37.97 -4.78
C ASP A 388 21.59 -36.93 -5.92
N GLU A 389 20.53 -37.03 -6.73
CA GLU A 389 20.08 -36.06 -7.75
C GLU A 389 19.38 -34.81 -7.16
N GLY A 390 19.27 -34.70 -5.82
CA GLY A 390 18.76 -33.50 -5.12
C GLY A 390 17.24 -33.29 -5.17
N HIS A 391 16.46 -34.22 -5.72
CA HIS A 391 15.02 -34.05 -5.92
C HIS A 391 14.17 -34.40 -4.68
N LEU A 392 13.41 -33.42 -4.18
CA LEU A 392 12.41 -33.64 -3.13
C LEU A 392 11.17 -34.35 -3.70
N SER A 393 11.08 -35.67 -3.53
CA SER A 393 9.94 -36.45 -4.03
C SER A 393 8.63 -36.08 -3.31
N SER A 394 7.52 -36.04 -4.06
CA SER A 394 6.20 -35.67 -3.54
C SER A 394 5.63 -36.63 -2.48
N GLY A 395 6.25 -37.81 -2.29
CA GLY A 395 5.91 -38.82 -1.29
C GLY A 395 6.88 -38.91 -0.11
N SER A 396 7.97 -38.14 -0.08
CA SER A 396 8.91 -38.09 1.04
C SER A 396 8.42 -37.10 2.12
N SER A 397 8.63 -37.40 3.39
CA SER A 397 8.46 -36.43 4.49
C SER A 397 9.78 -35.73 4.81
N VAL A 398 9.71 -34.49 5.29
CA VAL A 398 10.89 -33.68 5.66
C VAL A 398 10.80 -33.32 7.14
N PHE A 399 11.93 -33.38 7.83
CA PHE A 399 12.09 -33.01 9.23
C PHE A 399 13.21 -31.97 9.34
N VAL A 400 13.10 -31.11 10.35
CA VAL A 400 14.14 -30.15 10.73
C VAL A 400 14.65 -30.49 12.13
N TRP A 401 15.92 -30.21 12.42
CA TRP A 401 16.54 -30.41 13.72
C TRP A 401 16.81 -29.06 14.41
N ASP A 402 15.81 -28.52 15.10
CA ASP A 402 15.89 -27.23 15.81
C ASP A 402 16.40 -27.40 17.25
N PRO A 403 17.10 -26.41 17.85
CA PRO A 403 17.38 -26.39 19.28
C PRO A 403 16.09 -26.26 20.12
N ALA A 404 16.03 -26.96 21.25
CA ALA A 404 14.93 -26.83 22.21
C ALA A 404 15.00 -25.49 22.95
N ASP A 405 13.85 -24.82 23.12
CA ASP A 405 13.72 -23.50 23.78
C ASP A 405 14.39 -23.45 25.17
N ASP A 406 14.30 -24.54 25.94
CA ASP A 406 14.85 -24.66 27.30
C ASP A 406 16.35 -25.01 27.34
N ASN A 407 16.94 -25.53 26.25
CA ASN A 407 18.35 -25.92 26.19
C ASN A 407 18.88 -25.97 24.74
N PRO A 408 19.64 -24.97 24.27
CA PRO A 408 20.18 -24.94 22.90
C PRO A 408 21.26 -26.00 22.62
N SER A 409 21.68 -26.78 23.62
CA SER A 409 22.56 -27.95 23.45
C SER A 409 21.81 -29.18 22.92
N PHE A 410 20.47 -29.17 22.99
CA PHE A 410 19.61 -30.30 22.69
C PHE A 410 18.73 -30.03 21.46
N LEU A 411 18.75 -30.94 20.48
CA LEU A 411 18.07 -30.76 19.20
C LEU A 411 16.81 -31.64 19.11
N LEU A 412 15.68 -31.03 18.75
CA LEU A 412 14.40 -31.67 18.51
C LEU A 412 14.17 -31.90 17.01
N ARG A 413 13.79 -33.12 16.63
CA ARG A 413 13.49 -33.51 15.25
C ARG A 413 12.01 -33.27 14.92
N THR A 414 11.69 -32.09 14.39
CA THR A 414 10.32 -31.64 14.13
C THR A 414 9.88 -31.99 12.69
N PRO A 415 8.70 -32.62 12.48
CA PRO A 415 8.15 -32.86 11.15
C PRO A 415 7.63 -31.57 10.51
N LEU A 416 7.94 -31.35 9.22
CA LEU A 416 7.42 -30.24 8.43
C LEU A 416 6.23 -30.68 7.57
N THR A 417 5.24 -29.79 7.38
CA THR A 417 4.21 -29.99 6.35
C THR A 417 4.82 -29.87 4.94
N LYS A 418 4.12 -30.36 3.91
CA LYS A 418 4.62 -30.28 2.52
C LYS A 418 4.87 -28.84 2.03
N PHE A 419 4.14 -27.87 2.56
CA PHE A 419 4.29 -26.45 2.21
C PHE A 419 5.54 -25.85 2.85
N GLU A 420 5.72 -26.07 4.16
CA GLU A 420 6.92 -25.65 4.89
C GLU A 420 8.17 -26.34 4.34
N ALA A 421 8.10 -27.65 4.10
CA ALA A 421 9.16 -28.42 3.47
C ALA A 421 9.64 -27.78 2.14
N GLY A 422 8.72 -27.37 1.26
CA GLY A 422 9.07 -26.71 0.00
C GLY A 422 9.74 -25.33 0.16
N GLN A 423 9.42 -24.58 1.21
CA GLN A 423 10.09 -23.31 1.53
C GLN A 423 11.44 -23.53 2.22
N THR A 424 11.50 -24.42 3.20
CA THR A 424 12.70 -24.78 3.97
C THR A 424 13.76 -25.40 3.05
N TRP A 425 13.39 -26.32 2.16
CA TRP A 425 14.30 -27.03 1.24
C TRP A 425 15.30 -26.10 0.52
N ARG A 426 14.78 -24.98 -0.02
CA ARG A 426 15.52 -24.00 -0.81
C ARG A 426 16.50 -23.12 0.01
N ARG A 427 16.55 -23.29 1.34
CA ARG A 427 17.34 -22.46 2.26
C ARG A 427 18.60 -23.14 2.80
N TYR A 428 18.77 -24.44 2.54
CA TYR A 428 19.88 -25.26 3.04
C TYR A 428 20.59 -25.95 1.89
N THR A 429 21.91 -26.12 1.98
CA THR A 429 22.72 -26.76 0.94
C THR A 429 22.62 -28.29 1.01
N ARG A 430 23.08 -28.99 -0.04
CA ARG A 430 23.20 -30.47 -0.03
C ARG A 430 24.03 -31.03 1.14
N HIS A 431 24.86 -30.21 1.80
CA HIS A 431 25.68 -30.61 2.94
C HIS A 431 24.94 -30.52 4.29
N GLN A 432 23.76 -29.88 4.30
CA GLN A 432 22.85 -29.74 5.45
C GLN A 432 21.57 -30.60 5.30
N ARG A 433 21.32 -31.18 4.12
CA ARG A 433 20.21 -32.11 3.82
C ARG A 433 20.70 -33.57 3.89
N PHE A 434 19.99 -34.46 4.58
CA PHE A 434 20.29 -35.89 4.67
C PHE A 434 19.08 -36.74 4.31
N PHE A 435 19.26 -37.75 3.46
CA PHE A 435 18.16 -38.65 3.06
C PHE A 435 18.26 -40.04 3.68
N TRP A 436 17.16 -40.47 4.29
CA TRP A 436 17.00 -41.79 4.87
C TRP A 436 16.27 -42.71 3.89
N ALA A 437 16.97 -43.22 2.86
CA ALA A 437 16.40 -44.00 1.76
C ALA A 437 15.69 -45.31 2.16
N HIS A 438 15.82 -45.77 3.40
CA HIS A 438 15.05 -46.88 3.95
C HIS A 438 13.66 -46.43 4.47
N LEU A 439 13.55 -45.23 5.05
CA LEU A 439 12.32 -44.64 5.58
C LEU A 439 11.59 -43.71 4.60
N ASN A 440 12.25 -43.28 3.51
CA ASN A 440 11.80 -42.23 2.59
C ASN A 440 11.60 -40.86 3.29
N GLN A 441 12.54 -40.48 4.14
CA GLN A 441 12.49 -39.23 4.92
C GLN A 441 13.75 -38.39 4.67
N TRP A 442 13.58 -37.08 4.64
CA TRP A 442 14.67 -36.11 4.64
C TRP A 442 14.80 -35.43 6.00
N ASP A 443 16.03 -35.24 6.45
CA ASP A 443 16.36 -34.44 7.63
C ASP A 443 17.20 -33.25 7.20
N VAL A 444 16.90 -32.08 7.77
CA VAL A 444 17.62 -30.83 7.54
C VAL A 444 18.24 -30.36 8.86
N CYS A 445 19.55 -30.11 8.83
CA CYS A 445 20.35 -29.78 10.00
C CYS A 445 21.04 -28.42 9.79
N ASP A 446 20.52 -27.38 10.44
CA ASP A 446 20.97 -25.99 10.31
C ASP A 446 22.38 -25.74 10.88
N HIS A 447 22.66 -26.35 12.02
CA HIS A 447 23.88 -26.30 12.82
C HIS A 447 25.09 -26.99 12.16
N LEU A 448 24.88 -27.65 11.01
CA LEU A 448 25.98 -28.14 10.18
C LEU A 448 26.42 -27.04 9.20
N PRO A 449 27.74 -26.88 8.96
CA PRO A 449 28.23 -25.83 8.08
C PRO A 449 27.75 -26.07 6.64
N ALA A 450 27.22 -25.02 6.01
CA ALA A 450 26.70 -25.06 4.64
C ALA A 450 27.71 -25.59 3.60
N ARG A 451 29.01 -25.46 3.87
CA ARG A 451 30.10 -26.08 3.08
C ARG A 451 31.14 -26.70 4.02
N PRO A 452 31.59 -27.95 3.79
CA PRO A 452 32.76 -28.51 4.46
C PRO A 452 34.04 -27.73 4.11
N GLY A 453 34.98 -27.62 5.05
CA GLY A 453 36.26 -26.96 4.83
C GLY A 453 37.08 -27.65 3.73
N GLY A 454 37.24 -27.00 2.59
CA GLY A 454 37.96 -27.52 1.42
C GLY A 454 37.10 -27.75 0.16
N ALA A 455 35.78 -27.57 0.21
CA ALA A 455 34.92 -27.62 -0.98
C ALA A 455 35.14 -26.40 -1.89
N SER A 456 35.13 -26.61 -3.21
CA SER A 456 35.32 -25.55 -4.21
C SER A 456 34.04 -24.71 -4.36
N PRO A 457 34.12 -23.37 -4.60
CA PRO A 457 32.93 -22.54 -4.85
C PRO A 457 32.12 -22.90 -6.10
N VAL A 458 32.65 -23.77 -6.97
CA VAL A 458 32.12 -24.08 -8.31
C VAL A 458 31.12 -25.25 -8.31
N ASP A 459 31.05 -26.04 -7.23
CA ASP A 459 30.25 -27.27 -7.17
C ASP A 459 28.76 -27.06 -6.76
N GLU A 460 28.29 -25.80 -6.68
CA GLU A 460 26.93 -25.42 -6.27
C GLU A 460 26.13 -24.76 -7.42
N TYR A 461 26.11 -25.44 -8.56
CA TYR A 461 25.07 -25.29 -9.58
C TYR A 461 24.21 -26.57 -9.59
N GLU A 462 23.16 -26.62 -8.76
CA GLU A 462 22.00 -27.49 -9.06
C GLU A 462 21.42 -26.96 -10.39
N SER A 463 21.31 -27.80 -11.43
CA SER A 463 20.98 -27.36 -12.78
C SER A 463 19.51 -26.92 -12.90
N ASP A 464 19.30 -25.62 -12.97
CA ASP A 464 18.04 -25.04 -13.42
C ASP A 464 18.00 -25.18 -14.96
N ASP A 465 17.29 -26.19 -15.48
CA ASP A 465 17.22 -26.57 -16.91
C ASP A 465 16.46 -25.54 -17.77
N CYS A 466 16.91 -24.29 -17.71
CA CYS A 466 16.33 -23.14 -18.42
C CYS A 466 17.32 -22.06 -18.89
N GLU A 467 18.62 -22.10 -18.53
CA GLU A 467 19.61 -21.14 -19.08
C GLU A 467 20.35 -21.66 -20.35
N ASP A 468 20.43 -22.98 -20.58
CA ASP A 468 21.23 -23.57 -21.67
C ASP A 468 20.45 -23.69 -23.01
N ASP A 469 20.13 -22.53 -23.61
CA ASP A 469 19.75 -22.39 -25.03
C ASP A 469 19.99 -20.95 -25.58
N PHE A 470 20.47 -20.01 -24.75
CA PHE A 470 20.71 -18.60 -25.13
C PHE A 470 22.15 -18.36 -25.62
N VAL A 471 22.45 -18.81 -26.85
CA VAL A 471 23.67 -18.40 -27.54
C VAL A 471 23.57 -16.94 -28.00
N TYR A 472 24.28 -16.03 -27.32
CA TYR A 472 24.61 -14.70 -27.87
C TYR A 472 25.95 -14.15 -27.35
N ASP A 473 26.54 -13.22 -28.12
CA ASP A 473 27.92 -12.73 -27.94
C ASP A 473 28.18 -12.05 -26.58
N PRO A 474 29.34 -12.31 -25.92
CA PRO A 474 29.74 -11.66 -24.67
C PRO A 474 30.29 -10.25 -24.92
N ALA A 475 29.45 -9.34 -25.42
CA ALA A 475 29.74 -7.91 -25.41
C ALA A 475 29.73 -7.39 -23.95
N PRO A 476 30.73 -6.59 -23.52
CA PRO A 476 30.79 -6.10 -22.14
C PRO A 476 29.61 -5.15 -21.83
N PRO A 477 29.13 -5.11 -20.57
CA PRO A 477 27.96 -4.34 -20.17
C PRO A 477 28.24 -2.83 -20.23
N SER A 478 27.96 -2.24 -21.39
CA SER A 478 28.06 -0.80 -21.64
C SER A 478 26.66 -0.17 -21.71
N LEU A 479 26.57 1.09 -21.27
CA LEU A 479 25.33 1.88 -21.33
C LEU A 479 25.08 2.41 -22.75
N GLN A 480 24.79 1.49 -23.67
CA GLN A 480 24.34 1.77 -25.04
C GLN A 480 22.82 1.67 -25.14
N LYS A 481 22.19 2.53 -25.96
CA LYS A 481 20.79 2.35 -26.36
C LYS A 481 20.73 1.12 -27.31
N PRO A 482 19.75 0.20 -27.17
CA PRO A 482 19.50 -0.81 -28.19
C PRO A 482 19.21 -0.17 -29.56
N ASP A 483 19.76 -0.74 -30.63
CA ASP A 483 19.85 -0.08 -31.94
C ASP A 483 18.51 0.17 -32.66
N ASP A 484 18.53 1.19 -33.52
CA ASP A 484 17.69 1.47 -34.70
C ASP A 484 16.15 1.45 -34.62
N SER A 485 15.52 1.17 -33.47
CA SER A 485 14.06 1.36 -33.29
C SER A 485 13.67 2.59 -32.44
N PHE A 486 14.66 3.35 -31.94
CA PHE A 486 14.42 4.50 -31.06
C PHE A 486 14.01 5.77 -31.83
N ALA A 487 12.70 5.93 -32.04
CA ALA A 487 12.10 7.22 -32.37
C ALA A 487 11.36 7.81 -31.15
N ALA A 488 11.45 9.14 -30.95
CA ALA A 488 10.70 9.87 -29.93
C ALA A 488 9.16 9.74 -30.03
N SER A 489 8.66 9.11 -31.09
CA SER A 489 7.26 8.69 -31.27
C SER A 489 6.68 7.97 -30.04
N GLY A 490 7.50 7.26 -29.25
CA GLY A 490 7.07 6.59 -28.02
C GLY A 490 6.32 7.48 -27.03
N ALA A 491 6.62 8.78 -26.94
CA ALA A 491 5.85 9.71 -26.11
C ALA A 491 4.44 9.96 -26.66
N ASN A 492 4.29 10.03 -27.98
CA ASN A 492 2.98 10.12 -28.64
C ASN A 492 2.24 8.78 -28.60
N THR A 493 2.95 7.64 -28.69
CA THR A 493 2.37 6.30 -28.53
C THR A 493 1.87 6.07 -27.10
N ILE A 494 2.55 6.58 -26.06
CA ILE A 494 2.00 6.62 -24.70
C ILE A 494 0.72 7.46 -24.67
N MET A 495 0.72 8.67 -25.26
CA MET A 495 -0.49 9.50 -25.28
C MET A 495 -1.67 8.83 -26.02
N GLN A 496 -1.44 8.19 -27.17
CA GLN A 496 -2.46 7.42 -27.89
C GLN A 496 -2.90 6.18 -27.08
N GLY A 497 -1.97 5.42 -26.51
CA GLY A 497 -2.26 4.25 -25.68
C GLY A 497 -3.05 4.61 -24.41
N VAL A 498 -2.80 5.78 -23.82
CA VAL A 498 -3.55 6.34 -22.69
C VAL A 498 -4.94 6.83 -23.11
N VAL A 499 -5.07 7.44 -24.30
CA VAL A 499 -6.39 7.79 -24.88
C VAL A 499 -7.22 6.53 -25.17
N GLU A 500 -6.61 5.47 -25.72
CA GLU A 500 -7.29 4.19 -25.94
C GLU A 500 -7.59 3.44 -24.65
N ALA A 501 -6.72 3.50 -23.62
CA ALA A 501 -6.98 2.92 -22.31
C ALA A 501 -8.06 3.69 -21.53
N ALA A 502 -8.20 5.00 -21.76
CA ALA A 502 -9.33 5.81 -21.29
C ALA A 502 -10.61 5.62 -22.15
N SER A 503 -10.52 4.87 -23.26
CA SER A 503 -11.64 4.54 -24.17
C SER A 503 -11.98 3.05 -24.19
N SER A 504 -11.31 2.24 -23.38
CA SER A 504 -11.59 0.80 -23.26
C SER A 504 -12.72 0.60 -22.25
N PRO A 505 -13.78 -0.15 -22.58
CA PRO A 505 -14.91 -0.34 -21.67
C PRO A 505 -14.47 -1.12 -20.43
N VAL A 506 -14.68 -0.53 -19.25
CA VAL A 506 -14.61 -1.25 -17.98
C VAL A 506 -15.79 -2.23 -17.95
N SER A 507 -15.51 -3.49 -17.61
CA SER A 507 -16.50 -4.57 -17.64
C SER A 507 -17.62 -4.37 -16.62
N ASP A 508 -18.84 -4.10 -17.11
CA ASP A 508 -20.15 -4.29 -16.46
C ASP A 508 -20.21 -3.99 -14.95
N ALA A 509 -19.62 -2.87 -14.53
CA ALA A 509 -19.98 -2.24 -13.26
C ALA A 509 -21.40 -1.71 -13.42
N GLU A 510 -22.34 -2.17 -12.58
CA GLU A 510 -23.76 -1.76 -12.65
C GLU A 510 -23.87 -0.22 -12.78
N ASP A 511 -24.33 0.30 -13.93
CA ASP A 511 -24.37 1.74 -14.29
C ASP A 511 -25.07 2.63 -13.25
N THR A 512 -25.79 2.00 -12.33
CA THR A 512 -26.77 2.56 -11.43
C THR A 512 -26.38 2.25 -9.99
N VAL A 513 -25.96 3.26 -9.22
CA VAL A 513 -25.82 3.08 -7.75
C VAL A 513 -27.23 2.86 -7.18
N PRO A 514 -27.53 1.71 -6.55
CA PRO A 514 -28.87 1.41 -6.08
C PRO A 514 -29.24 2.30 -4.88
N TYR A 515 -30.49 2.74 -4.87
CA TYR A 515 -31.09 3.48 -3.76
C TYR A 515 -32.27 2.67 -3.20
N LEU A 516 -32.58 2.87 -1.91
CA LEU A 516 -33.70 2.18 -1.27
C LEU A 516 -35.04 2.76 -1.77
N PRO A 517 -36.11 1.95 -1.90
CA PRO A 517 -37.47 2.45 -1.96
C PRO A 517 -37.79 3.35 -0.76
N PHE A 518 -38.66 4.35 -0.90
CA PHE A 518 -38.89 5.36 0.16
C PHE A 518 -39.27 4.74 1.52
N VAL A 519 -40.15 3.74 1.53
CA VAL A 519 -40.57 3.05 2.77
C VAL A 519 -39.41 2.29 3.40
N ASP A 520 -38.56 1.65 2.60
CA ASP A 520 -37.33 0.98 3.07
C ASP A 520 -36.29 1.98 3.59
N TYR A 521 -36.12 3.13 2.93
CA TYR A 521 -35.28 4.21 3.41
C TYR A 521 -35.73 4.69 4.80
N VAL A 522 -37.01 5.04 4.96
CA VAL A 522 -37.57 5.53 6.21
C VAL A 522 -37.55 4.46 7.32
N ARG A 523 -37.86 3.19 6.98
CA ARG A 523 -37.79 2.06 7.91
C ARG A 523 -36.35 1.75 8.33
N GLN A 524 -35.40 1.69 7.40
CA GLN A 524 -34.07 1.17 7.68
C GLN A 524 -33.08 2.26 8.13
N ARG A 525 -33.02 3.43 7.47
CA ARG A 525 -32.10 4.52 7.90
C ARG A 525 -32.59 5.17 9.19
N HIS A 526 -33.91 5.40 9.31
CA HIS A 526 -34.46 6.18 10.43
C HIS A 526 -35.25 5.36 11.47
N GLY A 527 -35.67 4.14 11.16
CA GLY A 527 -36.37 3.26 12.12
C GLY A 527 -37.88 3.45 12.18
N PHE A 528 -38.51 4.06 11.19
CA PHE A 528 -39.94 4.37 11.21
C PHE A 528 -40.76 3.47 10.26
N ILE A 529 -41.78 2.83 10.81
CA ILE A 529 -42.69 1.94 10.09
C ILE A 529 -43.85 2.79 9.54
N VAL A 530 -43.86 3.00 8.21
CA VAL A 530 -45.00 3.60 7.51
C VAL A 530 -46.21 2.67 7.62
N SER A 531 -47.39 3.24 7.87
CA SER A 531 -48.62 2.48 8.15
C SER A 531 -49.86 3.19 7.63
N THR A 532 -50.82 2.41 7.15
CA THR A 532 -52.17 2.84 6.73
C THR A 532 -53.08 3.25 7.88
N ALA A 533 -52.68 3.00 9.13
CA ALA A 533 -53.38 3.40 10.35
C ALA A 533 -52.49 4.36 11.18
N PRO A 534 -52.24 5.59 10.70
CA PRO A 534 -51.38 6.55 11.39
C PRO A 534 -51.96 6.98 12.74
N VAL A 535 -51.22 6.75 13.83
CA VAL A 535 -51.58 7.25 15.16
C VAL A 535 -51.56 8.79 15.13
N LEU A 536 -52.71 9.42 15.37
CA LEU A 536 -52.87 10.86 15.18
C LEU A 536 -52.32 11.65 16.38
N HIS A 537 -51.09 12.14 16.28
CA HIS A 537 -50.46 12.93 17.32
C HIS A 537 -50.72 14.43 17.10
N ALA A 538 -51.84 14.94 17.65
CA ALA A 538 -52.28 16.33 17.45
C ALA A 538 -51.18 17.37 17.75
N TYR A 539 -50.37 17.17 18.80
CA TYR A 539 -49.27 18.05 19.19
C TYR A 539 -48.14 18.17 18.15
N LEU A 540 -48.05 17.25 17.17
CA LEU A 540 -47.12 17.37 16.03
C LEU A 540 -47.61 18.36 14.97
N TYR A 541 -48.86 18.80 15.05
CA TYR A 541 -49.51 19.70 14.09
C TYR A 541 -49.79 21.09 14.66
N ASP A 542 -49.51 21.32 15.95
CA ASP A 542 -49.37 22.67 16.49
C ASP A 542 -48.25 23.42 15.75
N ASN A 543 -48.49 24.69 15.42
CA ASN A 543 -47.63 25.50 14.55
C ASN A 543 -46.31 25.97 15.22
N GLY A 544 -45.78 25.20 16.18
CA GLY A 544 -44.60 25.53 16.98
C GLY A 544 -43.26 25.47 16.26
N HIS A 545 -43.20 25.03 14.99
CA HIS A 545 -41.98 25.00 14.20
C HIS A 545 -42.21 25.39 12.72
N GLU A 546 -41.32 26.25 12.22
CA GLU A 546 -41.33 26.91 10.90
C GLU A 546 -41.53 25.97 9.69
N TYR A 547 -41.15 24.70 9.82
CA TYR A 547 -41.19 23.71 8.74
C TYR A 547 -42.14 22.53 8.98
N THR A 548 -43.01 22.61 9.99
CA THR A 548 -44.11 21.66 10.25
C THR A 548 -45.04 21.56 9.03
N LEU A 549 -45.55 20.36 8.75
CA LEU A 549 -46.45 20.10 7.62
C LEU A 549 -47.81 19.59 8.09
N GLY A 550 -48.88 20.01 7.42
CA GLY A 550 -50.22 19.46 7.59
C GLY A 550 -50.37 18.08 6.91
N GLN A 551 -51.27 17.25 7.42
CA GLN A 551 -51.40 15.81 7.10
C GLN A 551 -51.51 15.50 5.59
N GLY A 552 -52.17 16.36 4.81
CA GLY A 552 -52.29 16.21 3.35
C GLY A 552 -51.02 16.54 2.54
N ARG A 553 -49.93 17.00 3.18
CA ARG A 553 -48.69 17.44 2.50
C ARG A 553 -47.61 16.34 2.40
N ALA A 554 -48.00 15.07 2.42
CA ALA A 554 -47.08 13.93 2.35
C ALA A 554 -46.08 14.04 1.18
N LEU A 555 -46.55 14.43 -0.02
CA LEU A 555 -45.70 14.63 -1.21
C LEU A 555 -44.54 15.63 -0.97
N GLU A 556 -44.71 16.61 -0.09
CA GLU A 556 -43.61 17.53 0.23
C GLU A 556 -42.52 16.88 1.09
N VAL A 557 -42.85 15.87 1.91
CA VAL A 557 -41.86 15.08 2.65
C VAL A 557 -40.98 14.29 1.69
N TYR A 558 -41.57 13.65 0.66
CA TYR A 558 -40.84 12.97 -0.42
C TYR A 558 -39.94 13.95 -1.18
N ASN A 559 -40.46 15.12 -1.54
CA ASN A 559 -39.71 16.16 -2.24
C ASN A 559 -38.58 16.78 -1.40
N ARG A 560 -38.71 16.77 -0.07
CA ARG A 560 -37.67 17.19 0.88
C ARG A 560 -36.58 16.14 1.02
N LEU A 561 -36.93 14.85 1.06
CA LEU A 561 -36.02 13.71 1.27
C LEU A 561 -35.36 13.15 -0.01
N GLY A 562 -35.58 13.74 -1.18
CA GLY A 562 -34.92 13.33 -2.43
C GLY A 562 -35.62 12.22 -3.22
N TYR A 563 -36.94 12.10 -3.07
CA TYR A 563 -37.79 11.12 -3.75
C TYR A 563 -38.92 11.80 -4.55
N LYS A 564 -38.61 12.91 -5.24
CA LYS A 564 -39.63 13.69 -5.98
C LYS A 564 -40.07 13.00 -7.26
N ASP A 565 -39.11 12.45 -8.00
CA ASP A 565 -39.31 12.03 -9.39
C ASP A 565 -39.37 10.49 -9.56
N VAL A 566 -39.46 9.74 -8.45
CA VAL A 566 -39.71 8.29 -8.46
C VAL A 566 -41.22 8.04 -8.57
N PRO A 567 -41.70 7.19 -9.49
CA PRO A 567 -43.11 6.81 -9.53
C PRO A 567 -43.45 5.94 -8.33
N TYR A 568 -44.05 6.53 -7.29
CA TYR A 568 -44.48 5.84 -6.08
C TYR A 568 -45.96 6.08 -5.78
N ALA A 569 -46.74 5.00 -5.75
CA ALA A 569 -48.16 5.02 -5.43
C ALA A 569 -48.38 4.79 -3.93
N LEU A 570 -48.26 5.86 -3.13
CA LEU A 570 -48.79 5.90 -1.77
C LEU A 570 -50.28 5.52 -1.78
N GLY A 571 -50.69 4.63 -0.88
CA GLY A 571 -52.10 4.53 -0.50
C GLY A 571 -52.55 5.86 0.13
N MET A 572 -53.76 6.32 -0.17
CA MET A 572 -54.30 7.58 0.41
C MET A 572 -54.22 7.63 1.95
N ASN A 573 -54.26 6.46 2.60
CA ASN A 573 -54.24 6.30 4.04
C ASN A 573 -52.83 6.39 4.67
N GLU A 574 -51.76 6.24 3.88
CA GLU A 574 -50.38 6.21 4.38
C GLU A 574 -49.75 7.60 4.49
N GLY A 575 -50.25 8.58 3.71
CA GLY A 575 -49.73 9.94 3.66
C GLY A 575 -49.54 10.63 5.02
N PRO A 576 -50.53 10.61 5.94
CA PRO A 576 -50.38 11.21 7.26
C PRO A 576 -49.32 10.52 8.14
N SER A 577 -49.01 9.25 7.89
CA SER A 577 -47.93 8.53 8.58
C SER A 577 -46.56 9.11 8.21
N VAL A 578 -46.35 9.41 6.93
CA VAL A 578 -45.12 10.07 6.45
C VAL A 578 -45.00 11.51 6.95
N VAL A 579 -46.13 12.23 7.11
CA VAL A 579 -46.12 13.57 7.73
C VAL A 579 -45.85 13.51 9.24
N ASN A 580 -46.38 12.51 9.96
CA ASN A 580 -46.04 12.25 11.37
C ASN A 580 -44.53 12.02 11.56
N PHE A 581 -43.91 11.19 10.71
CA PHE A 581 -42.46 10.95 10.71
C PHE A 581 -41.68 12.27 10.61
N HIS A 582 -41.97 13.06 9.58
CA HIS A 582 -41.35 14.37 9.33
C HIS A 582 -41.53 15.34 10.52
N ASN A 583 -42.74 15.49 11.05
CA ASN A 583 -43.02 16.41 12.16
C ASN A 583 -42.39 15.92 13.49
N THR A 584 -42.32 14.61 13.73
CA THR A 584 -41.65 14.02 14.91
C THR A 584 -40.17 14.37 14.93
N LEU A 585 -39.48 14.20 13.79
CA LEU A 585 -38.07 14.54 13.63
C LEU A 585 -37.81 16.04 13.82
N LEU A 586 -38.69 16.91 13.32
CA LEU A 586 -38.60 18.35 13.59
C LEU A 586 -38.82 18.69 15.07
N GLY A 587 -39.76 18.03 15.74
CA GLY A 587 -40.01 18.21 17.17
C GLY A 587 -38.78 17.88 18.03
N ALA A 588 -38.09 16.79 17.70
CA ALA A 588 -36.88 16.33 18.38
C ALA A 588 -35.72 17.34 18.39
N ILE A 589 -35.74 18.38 17.54
CA ILE A 589 -34.74 19.46 17.55
C ILE A 589 -34.98 20.41 18.75
N LYS A 590 -36.25 20.75 19.04
CA LYS A 590 -36.59 21.80 20.01
C LYS A 590 -36.60 21.32 21.46
N SER A 591 -37.11 20.13 21.75
CA SER A 591 -37.28 19.70 23.14
C SER A 591 -35.97 19.23 23.77
N THR A 592 -35.61 19.81 24.91
CA THR A 592 -34.72 19.23 25.91
C THR A 592 -35.55 18.82 27.12
N PRO A 593 -35.67 17.53 27.48
CA PRO A 593 -35.16 16.34 26.79
C PRO A 593 -36.23 15.69 25.87
N PHE A 594 -36.07 15.78 24.55
CA PHE A 594 -36.73 14.81 23.66
C PHE A 594 -35.94 13.49 23.70
N THR A 595 -36.31 12.63 24.64
CA THR A 595 -35.75 11.27 24.74
C THR A 595 -36.48 10.35 23.76
N TYR A 596 -35.79 9.37 23.17
CA TYR A 596 -36.43 8.31 22.37
C TYR A 596 -37.55 7.56 23.12
N ALA A 597 -37.58 7.64 24.46
CA ALA A 597 -38.67 7.17 25.31
C ALA A 597 -40.05 7.77 24.97
N ALA A 598 -40.12 8.91 24.29
CA ALA A 598 -41.37 9.53 23.85
C ALA A 598 -41.83 9.08 22.44
N LEU A 599 -41.12 8.15 21.79
CA LEU A 599 -41.45 7.71 20.43
C LEU A 599 -42.63 6.71 20.42
N PRO A 600 -43.62 6.91 19.54
CA PRO A 600 -44.69 5.93 19.29
C PRO A 600 -44.16 4.56 18.85
N ALA A 601 -44.94 3.50 19.04
CA ALA A 601 -44.55 2.11 18.75
C ALA A 601 -44.28 1.79 17.26
N CYS A 602 -44.56 2.72 16.33
CA CYS A 602 -44.12 2.65 14.93
C CYS A 602 -42.66 3.11 14.72
N TRP A 603 -41.94 3.46 15.78
CA TRP A 603 -40.48 3.60 15.77
C TRP A 603 -39.84 2.36 16.40
N ASP A 604 -38.86 1.77 15.74
CA ASP A 604 -38.13 0.60 16.26
C ASP A 604 -37.24 0.94 17.49
N MET A 605 -36.94 2.23 17.69
CA MET A 605 -36.29 2.79 18.87
C MET A 605 -37.25 3.10 20.04
N SER A 606 -38.56 2.84 19.90
CA SER A 606 -39.55 3.06 20.97
C SER A 606 -39.26 2.19 22.20
N PRO A 607 -39.53 2.66 23.44
CA PRO A 607 -39.47 1.82 24.62
C PRO A 607 -40.67 0.85 24.73
N ILE A 608 -41.71 1.05 23.91
CA ILE A 608 -42.89 0.18 23.86
C ILE A 608 -42.49 -1.08 23.09
N PRO A 609 -42.50 -2.29 23.71
CA PRO A 609 -42.06 -3.49 23.02
C PRO A 609 -42.98 -3.84 21.85
N SER A 610 -42.42 -3.92 20.64
CA SER A 610 -43.08 -4.44 19.46
C SER A 610 -42.23 -5.56 18.82
N PRO A 611 -42.81 -6.44 17.99
CA PRO A 611 -42.05 -7.45 17.24
C PRO A 611 -41.04 -6.85 16.25
N GLU A 612 -41.17 -5.56 15.93
CA GLU A 612 -40.30 -4.82 15.02
C GLU A 612 -39.32 -3.88 15.76
N SER A 613 -39.28 -3.90 17.10
CA SER A 613 -38.33 -3.12 17.91
C SER A 613 -36.88 -3.55 17.66
N LEU A 614 -35.97 -2.57 17.54
CA LEU A 614 -34.56 -2.84 17.27
C LEU A 614 -33.85 -3.40 18.51
N VAL A 615 -33.58 -4.70 18.49
CA VAL A 615 -32.60 -5.33 19.39
C VAL A 615 -31.20 -4.81 19.02
N PHE A 616 -30.39 -4.50 20.03
CA PHE A 616 -29.01 -4.05 19.86
C PHE A 616 -28.05 -5.16 20.33
N PRO A 617 -27.79 -6.20 19.51
CA PRO A 617 -26.98 -7.35 19.90
C PRO A 617 -25.51 -6.96 20.09
N ARG A 618 -24.98 -7.17 21.30
CA ARG A 618 -23.55 -6.96 21.61
C ARG A 618 -22.64 -8.13 21.19
N THR A 619 -23.20 -9.18 20.59
CA THR A 619 -22.57 -10.49 20.35
C THR A 619 -21.74 -10.58 19.07
N GLU A 620 -21.99 -9.72 18.09
CA GLU A 620 -21.42 -9.84 16.73
C GLU A 620 -20.60 -8.60 16.35
N VAL A 621 -21.23 -7.42 16.42
CA VAL A 621 -20.58 -6.13 16.15
C VAL A 621 -20.67 -5.24 17.39
N ARG A 622 -19.52 -4.75 17.84
CA ARG A 622 -19.40 -3.82 18.97
C ARG A 622 -19.22 -2.39 18.45
N VAL A 623 -19.98 -1.45 19.01
CA VAL A 623 -19.74 -0.02 18.82
C VAL A 623 -18.76 0.50 19.88
N GLN A 624 -17.79 1.31 19.46
CA GLN A 624 -16.90 2.10 20.30
C GLN A 624 -17.10 3.59 19.96
N ARG A 625 -17.26 4.44 20.99
CA ARG A 625 -17.27 5.90 20.82
C ARG A 625 -15.83 6.43 20.93
N ALA A 626 -15.42 7.17 19.91
CA ALA A 626 -14.20 7.93 19.80
C ALA A 626 -14.55 9.41 19.50
N THR A 627 -13.54 10.27 19.46
CA THR A 627 -13.68 11.69 19.08
C THR A 627 -13.10 11.91 17.69
N ALA A 628 -13.87 12.46 16.75
CA ALA A 628 -13.36 12.79 15.41
C ALA A 628 -12.46 14.05 15.44
N VAL A 629 -11.48 14.10 14.54
CA VAL A 629 -10.58 15.26 14.40
C VAL A 629 -11.34 16.48 13.86
N GLU A 630 -10.98 17.68 14.32
CA GLU A 630 -11.57 18.97 13.94
C GLU A 630 -11.29 19.35 12.48
N GLY A 631 -12.03 18.70 11.59
CA GLY A 631 -11.94 18.81 10.13
C GLY A 631 -12.70 17.68 9.42
N GLN A 632 -12.77 16.50 10.05
CA GLN A 632 -13.42 15.29 9.53
C GLN A 632 -14.94 15.26 9.79
N ARG A 633 -15.60 16.43 9.74
CA ARG A 633 -17.02 16.58 10.07
C ARG A 633 -17.90 16.31 8.84
N ASP A 634 -18.85 15.39 8.97
CA ASP A 634 -19.77 15.03 7.89
C ASP A 634 -20.79 16.13 7.56
N VAL A 635 -21.47 15.95 6.42
CA VAL A 635 -22.38 16.90 5.75
C VAL A 635 -23.31 17.67 6.71
N LEU A 636 -23.94 16.94 7.64
CA LEU A 636 -24.93 17.47 8.56
C LEU A 636 -24.31 18.31 9.68
N GLN A 637 -23.13 17.92 10.19
CA GLN A 637 -22.41 18.68 11.23
C GLN A 637 -21.83 20.00 10.69
N PHE A 638 -21.42 20.05 9.42
CA PHE A 638 -20.92 21.27 8.79
C PHE A 638 -21.95 22.41 8.84
N HIS A 639 -23.25 22.08 8.74
CA HIS A 639 -24.34 23.06 8.85
C HIS A 639 -24.57 23.52 10.29
N VAL A 640 -24.45 22.62 11.28
CA VAL A 640 -24.60 22.97 12.71
C VAL A 640 -23.60 24.07 13.12
N LEU A 641 -22.36 23.99 12.64
CA LEU A 641 -21.33 25.01 12.90
C LEU A 641 -21.61 26.35 12.23
N SER A 642 -22.30 26.36 11.09
CA SER A 642 -22.72 27.60 10.43
C SER A 642 -23.82 28.35 11.19
N GLU A 643 -24.62 27.64 12.00
CA GLU A 643 -25.55 28.25 12.97
C GLU A 643 -24.84 28.60 14.30
N GLN A 644 -23.90 27.77 14.77
CA GLN A 644 -23.19 27.95 16.04
C GLN A 644 -22.11 29.04 16.06
N LEU A 645 -22.03 29.90 15.03
CA LEU A 645 -21.19 31.11 14.99
C LEU A 645 -21.61 32.20 16.02
N GLN A 646 -22.43 31.85 17.01
CA GLN A 646 -22.85 32.67 18.15
C GLN A 646 -22.21 32.17 19.47
N GLY A 647 -20.87 32.13 19.51
CA GLY A 647 -20.10 32.25 20.75
C GLY A 647 -19.99 31.04 21.70
N ALA A 648 -20.54 29.87 21.36
CA ALA A 648 -20.38 28.66 22.18
C ALA A 648 -19.18 27.80 21.71
N PRO A 649 -18.37 27.20 22.61
CA PRO A 649 -17.36 26.23 22.23
C PRO A 649 -18.04 24.98 21.63
N SER A 650 -17.61 24.56 20.44
CA SER A 650 -18.20 23.40 19.77
C SER A 650 -17.90 22.11 20.52
N ALA A 651 -18.94 21.34 20.85
CA ALA A 651 -18.78 20.02 21.44
C ALA A 651 -17.95 19.09 20.54
N PRO A 652 -17.15 18.16 21.10
CA PRO A 652 -16.39 17.20 20.32
C PRO A 652 -17.31 16.33 19.47
N CYS A 653 -16.94 16.13 18.21
CA CYS A 653 -17.71 15.30 17.27
C CYS A 653 -17.60 13.81 17.68
N PRO A 654 -18.72 13.09 17.85
CA PRO A 654 -18.69 11.65 18.08
C PRO A 654 -18.26 10.92 16.81
N LEU A 655 -17.27 10.04 16.94
CA LEU A 655 -16.92 9.03 15.95
C LEU A 655 -17.39 7.67 16.48
N TYR A 656 -18.21 6.96 15.72
CA TYR A 656 -18.63 5.60 16.04
C TYR A 656 -17.77 4.63 15.24
N VAL A 657 -16.96 3.83 15.92
CA VAL A 657 -16.16 2.76 15.32
C VAL A 657 -16.85 1.44 15.58
N LEU A 658 -17.18 0.72 14.51
CA LEU A 658 -17.73 -0.63 14.52
C LEU A 658 -16.56 -1.62 14.50
N ARG A 659 -16.53 -2.53 15.47
CA ARG A 659 -15.51 -3.59 15.59
C ARG A 659 -16.17 -4.97 15.65
N PRO A 660 -15.50 -6.03 15.17
CA PRO A 660 -15.89 -7.39 15.50
C PRO A 660 -15.99 -7.60 17.03
N SER A 661 -16.97 -8.38 17.48
CA SER A 661 -17.00 -8.93 18.83
C SER A 661 -15.87 -9.95 19.01
N ALA A 662 -15.46 -10.21 20.26
CA ALA A 662 -14.51 -11.29 20.58
C ALA A 662 -15.05 -12.70 20.23
N SER A 663 -16.35 -12.80 19.96
CA SER A 663 -17.05 -14.01 19.49
C SER A 663 -17.34 -14.00 17.98
N SER A 664 -16.84 -13.01 17.22
CA SER A 664 -17.00 -12.94 15.76
C SER A 664 -15.89 -13.71 15.04
N THR A 665 -16.21 -14.26 13.87
CA THR A 665 -15.25 -14.92 12.97
C THR A 665 -14.57 -13.95 11.99
N ASP A 666 -14.83 -12.64 12.12
CA ASP A 666 -14.29 -11.62 11.23
C ASP A 666 -12.84 -11.23 11.59
N VAL A 667 -11.92 -11.49 10.67
CA VAL A 667 -10.47 -11.22 10.78
C VAL A 667 -10.03 -9.99 9.98
N SER A 668 -10.96 -9.10 9.60
CA SER A 668 -10.65 -7.88 8.84
C SER A 668 -9.64 -6.98 9.60
N PRO A 669 -8.51 -6.57 9.00
CA PRO A 669 -7.46 -5.78 9.67
C PRO A 669 -7.80 -4.28 9.80
N TRP A 670 -9.01 -3.88 9.41
CA TRP A 670 -9.53 -2.53 9.45
C TRP A 670 -10.98 -2.54 9.94
N PHE A 671 -11.42 -1.42 10.51
CA PHE A 671 -12.73 -1.23 11.12
C PHE A 671 -13.58 -0.24 10.30
N VAL A 672 -14.91 -0.34 10.40
CA VAL A 672 -15.80 0.69 9.82
C VAL A 672 -16.00 1.81 10.84
N ALA A 673 -15.84 3.07 10.44
CA ALA A 673 -16.12 4.23 11.26
C ALA A 673 -17.04 5.24 10.57
N THR A 674 -17.89 5.94 11.34
CA THR A 674 -18.79 7.00 10.83
C THR A 674 -19.09 8.04 11.92
N THR A 675 -19.39 9.29 11.55
CA THR A 675 -19.92 10.29 12.51
C THR A 675 -21.45 10.35 12.54
N ASP A 676 -22.12 9.58 11.67
CA ASP A 676 -23.58 9.50 11.61
C ASP A 676 -24.15 8.36 12.49
N PRO A 677 -24.84 8.66 13.61
CA PRO A 677 -25.46 7.64 14.46
C PRO A 677 -26.60 6.89 13.75
N THR A 678 -27.23 7.46 12.71
CA THR A 678 -28.29 6.75 11.99
C THR A 678 -27.72 5.63 11.11
N THR A 679 -26.51 5.80 10.58
CA THR A 679 -25.75 4.74 9.87
C THR A 679 -25.42 3.57 10.81
N VAL A 680 -25.07 3.84 12.07
CA VAL A 680 -24.85 2.77 13.07
C VAL A 680 -26.11 1.92 13.27
N LEU A 681 -27.28 2.55 13.45
CA LEU A 681 -28.53 1.81 13.61
C LEU A 681 -28.99 1.11 12.31
N PHE A 682 -28.71 1.69 11.15
CA PHE A 682 -28.93 1.07 9.85
C PHE A 682 -28.16 -0.26 9.70
N VAL A 683 -26.90 -0.31 10.15
CA VAL A 683 -26.09 -1.55 10.18
C VAL A 683 -26.75 -2.64 11.03
N PHE A 684 -27.22 -2.30 12.24
CA PHE A 684 -27.91 -3.28 13.10
C PHE A 684 -29.24 -3.77 12.50
N ARG A 685 -30.05 -2.87 11.92
CA ARG A 685 -31.30 -3.23 11.22
C ARG A 685 -31.07 -4.12 10.00
N ARG A 686 -29.89 -4.04 9.39
CA ARG A 686 -29.47 -4.86 8.25
C ARG A 686 -28.85 -6.21 8.63
N GLY A 687 -28.52 -6.43 9.91
CA GLY A 687 -27.90 -7.67 10.36
C GLY A 687 -26.52 -7.92 9.73
N TRP A 688 -25.74 -6.88 9.47
CA TRP A 688 -24.41 -7.03 8.88
C TRP A 688 -23.35 -7.31 9.95
N CYS A 689 -22.97 -8.58 10.09
CA CYS A 689 -22.10 -9.07 11.17
C CYS A 689 -20.60 -8.83 10.98
N THR A 690 -20.14 -8.45 9.77
CA THR A 690 -18.71 -8.34 9.41
C THR A 690 -18.38 -7.00 8.74
N MET A 691 -17.16 -6.50 8.93
CA MET A 691 -16.67 -5.23 8.40
C MET A 691 -16.78 -5.18 6.87
N ARG A 692 -16.48 -6.30 6.19
CA ARG A 692 -16.68 -6.42 4.73
C ARG A 692 -18.15 -6.31 4.34
N ALA A 693 -19.07 -7.03 4.99
CA ALA A 693 -20.50 -6.93 4.68
C ALA A 693 -21.06 -5.52 4.95
N ILE A 694 -20.62 -4.89 6.04
CA ILE A 694 -20.98 -3.51 6.39
C ILE A 694 -20.48 -2.55 5.29
N ALA A 695 -19.19 -2.57 4.98
CA ALA A 695 -18.61 -1.66 3.98
C ALA A 695 -19.24 -1.85 2.59
N THR A 696 -19.42 -3.09 2.13
CA THR A 696 -20.16 -3.42 0.89
C THR A 696 -21.56 -2.80 0.90
N GLY A 697 -22.32 -3.00 1.97
CA GLY A 697 -23.69 -2.51 2.10
C GLY A 697 -23.81 -0.98 2.16
N LEU A 698 -22.83 -0.30 2.77
CA LEU A 698 -22.76 1.17 2.80
C LEU A 698 -22.31 1.75 1.46
N LEU A 699 -21.31 1.15 0.79
CA LEU A 699 -20.84 1.55 -0.54
C LEU A 699 -21.95 1.50 -1.59
N ARG A 700 -22.70 0.41 -1.65
CA ARG A 700 -23.76 0.22 -2.65
C ARG A 700 -24.90 1.22 -2.51
N LEU A 701 -25.12 1.79 -1.32
CA LEU A 701 -26.13 2.82 -1.06
C LEU A 701 -25.55 4.24 -1.01
N GLY A 702 -24.26 4.40 -1.31
CA GLY A 702 -23.52 5.68 -1.25
C GLY A 702 -23.58 6.37 0.12
N ILE A 703 -23.69 5.60 1.20
CA ILE A 703 -23.70 6.12 2.58
C ILE A 703 -22.28 6.46 3.00
N PRO A 704 -21.98 7.68 3.51
CA PRO A 704 -20.64 8.04 3.96
C PRO A 704 -20.16 7.21 5.17
N PHE A 705 -18.96 6.65 5.06
CA PHE A 705 -18.23 6.00 6.15
C PHE A 705 -16.72 6.13 5.92
N ARG A 706 -15.91 5.61 6.83
CA ARG A 706 -14.45 5.46 6.69
C ARG A 706 -14.03 4.03 7.00
N THR A 707 -13.01 3.55 6.31
CA THR A 707 -12.25 2.36 6.70
C THR A 707 -11.09 2.84 7.57
N VAL A 708 -10.97 2.38 8.82
CA VAL A 708 -9.92 2.86 9.73
C VAL A 708 -9.04 1.74 10.28
N VAL A 709 -7.74 1.98 10.35
CA VAL A 709 -6.77 1.15 11.08
C VAL A 709 -6.47 1.82 12.43
N GLU A 710 -6.26 1.01 13.46
CA GLU A 710 -5.84 1.45 14.79
C GLU A 710 -4.32 1.49 14.88
N ARG A 711 -3.75 2.63 15.31
CA ARG A 711 -2.30 2.81 15.52
C ARG A 711 -1.96 3.16 16.98
N PRO A 712 -0.79 2.75 17.49
CA PRO A 712 -0.30 3.14 18.80
C PRO A 712 0.00 4.65 18.87
N ASN A 713 0.06 5.18 20.09
CA ASN A 713 0.10 6.62 20.31
C ASN A 713 1.46 7.28 19.93
N ASP A 714 2.54 6.51 19.81
CA ASP A 714 3.88 7.07 19.60
C ASP A 714 4.17 7.43 18.12
N GLU A 715 3.32 7.02 17.18
CA GLU A 715 3.51 7.37 15.76
C GLU A 715 3.07 8.81 15.42
N LEU A 716 3.95 9.53 14.73
CA LEU A 716 3.66 10.83 14.11
C LEU A 716 2.84 10.65 12.83
N VAL A 717 1.52 10.75 12.94
CA VAL A 717 0.59 10.81 11.81
C VAL A 717 0.55 12.24 11.25
N SER A 718 0.42 12.40 9.93
CA SER A 718 0.40 13.72 9.30
C SER A 718 -0.87 14.50 9.67
N VAL A 719 -0.72 15.80 9.96
CA VAL A 719 -1.85 16.74 10.01
C VAL A 719 -1.92 17.44 8.66
N ALA A 720 -3.05 17.31 7.97
CA ALA A 720 -3.23 17.82 6.63
C ALA A 720 -3.05 19.35 6.56
N VAL A 721 -1.93 19.79 6.00
CA VAL A 721 -1.66 21.21 5.76
C VAL A 721 -2.56 21.72 4.64
N LYS A 722 -3.28 22.81 4.89
CA LYS A 722 -4.13 23.47 3.88
C LYS A 722 -3.26 24.10 2.79
N LYS A 723 -3.10 23.37 1.67
CA LYS A 723 -2.52 23.89 0.42
C LYS A 723 -3.48 24.87 -0.28
N SER A 724 -2.98 25.55 -1.30
CA SER A 724 -3.79 26.39 -2.19
C SER A 724 -4.74 25.53 -3.03
N ARG A 725 -5.93 26.05 -3.37
CA ARG A 725 -6.91 25.32 -4.19
C ARG A 725 -6.58 25.49 -5.67
N SER A 726 -5.81 24.55 -6.20
CA SER A 726 -5.38 24.49 -7.61
C SER A 726 -6.37 23.75 -8.51
N GLY A 727 -6.94 22.63 -8.07
CA GLY A 727 -7.80 21.78 -8.89
C GLY A 727 -7.07 21.28 -10.15
N LEU A 728 -7.69 21.44 -11.33
CA LEU A 728 -7.09 21.20 -12.65
C LEU A 728 -6.15 22.34 -13.12
N GLY A 729 -5.74 23.21 -12.21
CA GLY A 729 -4.84 24.34 -12.43
C GLY A 729 -5.52 25.61 -12.93
N THR A 730 -4.69 26.65 -13.09
CA THR A 730 -5.11 27.98 -13.54
C THR A 730 -5.45 28.00 -15.04
N ARG A 731 -6.36 28.90 -15.42
CA ARG A 731 -6.76 29.22 -16.80
C ARG A 731 -6.96 30.74 -16.97
N PRO A 732 -6.71 31.30 -18.17
CA PRO A 732 -6.84 32.74 -18.42
C PRO A 732 -8.30 33.23 -18.40
N ALA A 733 -8.50 34.55 -18.27
CA ALA A 733 -9.81 35.19 -18.09
C ALA A 733 -10.84 34.92 -19.21
N ASP A 734 -10.36 34.65 -20.42
CA ASP A 734 -11.11 34.43 -21.66
C ASP A 734 -11.30 32.94 -22.01
N TYR A 735 -10.79 32.03 -21.17
CA TYR A 735 -10.93 30.58 -21.32
C TYR A 735 -12.40 30.15 -21.50
N LYS A 736 -12.60 29.25 -22.45
CA LYS A 736 -13.86 28.56 -22.73
C LYS A 736 -13.55 27.07 -22.80
N GLU A 737 -14.41 26.26 -22.21
CA GLU A 737 -14.22 24.81 -22.22
C GLU A 737 -14.43 24.24 -23.63
N THR A 738 -13.52 23.36 -24.06
CA THR A 738 -13.62 22.57 -25.31
C THR A 738 -13.99 21.11 -25.02
N GLU A 739 -14.26 20.33 -26.06
CA GLU A 739 -14.41 18.87 -25.95
C GLU A 739 -13.09 18.20 -25.55
N GLU A 740 -11.95 18.75 -25.98
CA GLU A 740 -10.60 18.31 -25.57
C GLU A 740 -10.37 18.55 -24.07
N ASP A 741 -10.82 19.69 -23.52
CA ASP A 741 -10.78 19.96 -22.07
C ASP A 741 -11.64 18.96 -21.27
N TYR A 742 -12.75 18.47 -21.84
CA TYR A 742 -13.58 17.45 -21.19
C TYR A 742 -12.92 16.07 -21.23
N ALA A 743 -12.30 15.70 -22.36
CA ALA A 743 -11.50 14.48 -22.47
C ALA A 743 -10.31 14.49 -21.50
N ALA A 744 -9.54 15.59 -21.48
CA ALA A 744 -8.42 15.78 -20.56
C ALA A 744 -8.86 15.76 -19.09
N TYR A 745 -10.03 16.34 -18.76
CA TYR A 745 -10.63 16.19 -17.43
C TYR A 745 -10.93 14.73 -17.09
N LYS A 746 -11.59 13.96 -17.97
CA LYS A 746 -11.87 12.53 -17.69
C LYS A 746 -10.57 11.75 -17.43
N MET A 747 -9.54 11.96 -18.25
CA MET A 747 -8.23 11.31 -18.08
C MET A 747 -7.58 11.67 -16.73
N ALA A 748 -7.62 12.95 -16.33
CA ALA A 748 -7.09 13.40 -15.03
C ALA A 748 -7.91 12.86 -13.85
N ARG A 749 -9.24 12.92 -13.94
CA ARG A 749 -10.19 12.36 -12.97
C ARG A 749 -9.90 10.88 -12.72
N ASP A 750 -9.84 10.09 -13.78
CA ASP A 750 -9.64 8.64 -13.69
C ASP A 750 -8.23 8.30 -13.20
N GLY A 751 -7.22 9.12 -13.53
CA GLY A 751 -5.88 9.04 -12.96
C GLY A 751 -5.84 9.25 -11.43
N PHE A 752 -6.57 10.24 -10.91
CA PHE A 752 -6.74 10.42 -9.46
C PHE A 752 -7.55 9.27 -8.83
N LEU A 753 -8.60 8.79 -9.49
CA LEU A 753 -9.45 7.72 -8.99
C LEU A 753 -8.75 6.34 -8.98
N LYS A 754 -7.85 6.05 -9.92
CA LYS A 754 -7.03 4.82 -9.92
C LYS A 754 -5.86 4.83 -8.92
N SER A 755 -5.66 5.95 -8.22
CA SER A 755 -4.68 6.07 -7.13
C SER A 755 -5.27 5.68 -5.76
N SER A 756 -4.44 5.71 -4.70
CA SER A 756 -4.88 5.53 -3.31
C SER A 756 -6.01 6.48 -2.88
N TYR A 757 -6.17 7.64 -3.54
CA TYR A 757 -7.26 8.57 -3.26
C TYR A 757 -8.64 8.02 -3.67
N GLY A 758 -8.71 7.08 -4.62
CA GLY A 758 -9.95 6.54 -5.17
C GLY A 758 -10.89 5.94 -4.13
N ARG A 759 -10.41 4.94 -3.36
CA ARG A 759 -11.24 4.29 -2.33
C ARG A 759 -11.72 5.30 -1.28
N ALA A 760 -10.84 6.23 -0.87
CA ALA A 760 -11.12 7.20 0.17
C ALA A 760 -12.04 8.33 -0.31
N LEU A 761 -12.09 8.61 -1.61
CA LEU A 761 -13.15 9.40 -2.24
C LEU A 761 -14.49 8.62 -2.26
N ARG A 762 -14.45 7.31 -2.59
CA ARG A 762 -15.65 6.46 -2.64
C ARG A 762 -16.32 6.30 -1.27
N THR A 763 -15.56 6.08 -0.20
CA THR A 763 -16.08 6.00 1.18
C THR A 763 -16.64 7.33 1.70
N ARG A 764 -16.04 8.46 1.31
CA ARG A 764 -16.52 9.83 1.65
C ARG A 764 -17.88 10.21 1.02
N GLY A 765 -18.41 9.42 0.09
CA GLY A 765 -19.75 9.58 -0.48
C GLY A 765 -20.00 10.90 -1.23
N GLY A 766 -21.27 11.26 -1.40
CA GLY A 766 -21.67 12.45 -2.17
C GLY A 766 -21.25 12.39 -3.65
N ILE A 767 -21.21 13.53 -4.34
CA ILE A 767 -20.88 13.58 -5.77
C ILE A 767 -19.46 13.06 -6.07
N ALA A 768 -18.47 13.36 -5.23
CA ALA A 768 -17.12 12.84 -5.42
C ALA A 768 -17.03 11.32 -5.22
N GLY A 769 -17.82 10.76 -4.29
CA GLY A 769 -17.95 9.32 -4.11
C GLY A 769 -18.71 8.62 -5.24
N ARG A 770 -19.73 9.26 -5.83
CA ARG A 770 -20.43 8.73 -7.03
C ARG A 770 -19.52 8.70 -8.26
N LEU A 771 -18.68 9.73 -8.44
CA LEU A 771 -17.64 9.75 -9.48
C LEU A 771 -16.60 8.65 -9.23
N ALA A 772 -16.15 8.46 -7.98
CA ALA A 772 -15.24 7.37 -7.64
C ALA A 772 -15.83 5.97 -7.89
N ALA A 773 -17.15 5.80 -7.71
CA ALA A 773 -17.84 4.54 -7.95
C ALA A 773 -17.90 4.09 -9.43
N GLU A 774 -17.55 4.95 -10.39
CA GLU A 774 -17.41 4.55 -11.82
C GLU A 774 -16.07 3.89 -12.15
N VAL A 775 -15.03 4.11 -11.32
CA VAL A 775 -13.63 3.78 -11.66
C VAL A 775 -12.97 2.88 -10.63
N VAL A 776 -13.39 2.95 -9.36
CA VAL A 776 -12.81 2.23 -8.23
C VAL A 776 -13.65 0.99 -7.94
N ALA A 777 -13.05 -0.20 -7.95
CA ALA A 777 -13.77 -1.45 -7.70
C ALA A 777 -14.21 -1.56 -6.23
N GLU A 778 -15.17 -2.46 -5.94
CA GLU A 778 -15.61 -2.68 -4.55
C GLU A 778 -14.47 -3.27 -3.70
N VAL A 779 -13.67 -4.18 -4.28
CA VAL A 779 -12.51 -4.80 -3.65
C VAL A 779 -11.44 -3.79 -3.20
N ASP A 780 -11.24 -2.70 -3.93
CA ASP A 780 -10.24 -1.67 -3.60
C ASP A 780 -10.55 -0.96 -2.28
N VAL A 781 -11.84 -0.88 -1.91
CA VAL A 781 -12.28 -0.37 -0.61
C VAL A 781 -12.23 -1.47 0.45
N LEU A 782 -12.62 -2.71 0.11
CA LEU A 782 -12.66 -3.85 1.04
C LEU A 782 -11.26 -4.37 1.46
N ASN A 783 -10.20 -3.88 0.81
CA ASN A 783 -8.82 -4.03 1.25
C ASN A 783 -8.44 -3.07 2.39
N GLY A 784 -9.22 -2.00 2.62
CA GLY A 784 -8.97 -0.98 3.64
C GLY A 784 -7.86 0.02 3.27
N PRO A 785 -7.38 0.82 4.24
CA PRO A 785 -6.40 1.88 3.96
C PRO A 785 -5.05 1.32 3.51
N SER A 786 -4.52 1.79 2.37
CA SER A 786 -3.19 1.38 1.88
C SER A 786 -2.05 2.26 2.41
N VAL A 787 -2.34 3.42 3.00
CA VAL A 787 -1.35 4.32 3.60
C VAL A 787 -1.71 4.66 5.05
N GLY A 788 -2.98 5.02 5.31
CA GLY A 788 -3.44 5.36 6.66
C GLY A 788 -2.73 6.58 7.26
N ASP A 789 -2.62 7.67 6.50
CA ASP A 789 -1.88 8.90 6.84
C ASP A 789 -2.76 10.10 7.26
N GLU A 790 -4.09 9.95 7.22
CA GLU A 790 -5.08 10.89 7.75
C GLU A 790 -5.61 10.41 9.10
N LEU A 791 -5.37 11.20 10.17
CA LEU A 791 -6.01 10.96 11.47
C LEU A 791 -7.52 11.29 11.38
N VAL A 792 -8.36 10.26 11.51
CA VAL A 792 -9.82 10.37 11.50
C VAL A 792 -10.36 10.70 12.89
N GLY A 793 -9.80 10.07 13.92
CA GLY A 793 -10.22 10.29 15.32
C GLY A 793 -9.33 9.62 16.35
N MET A 794 -9.67 9.84 17.62
CA MET A 794 -8.95 9.33 18.79
C MET A 794 -9.91 8.66 19.78
N GLY A 795 -9.58 7.47 20.24
CA GLY A 795 -10.33 6.73 21.26
C GLY A 795 -10.10 7.25 22.69
N ARG A 796 -10.92 6.79 23.64
CA ARG A 796 -10.88 7.22 25.06
C ARG A 796 -9.57 6.90 25.78
N LYS A 797 -8.73 5.99 25.27
CA LYS A 797 -7.43 5.61 25.83
C LYS A 797 -6.24 6.15 25.03
N GLY A 798 -6.49 7.01 24.03
CA GLY A 798 -5.46 7.51 23.11
C GLY A 798 -5.23 6.63 21.88
N GLU A 799 -6.14 5.70 21.57
CA GLU A 799 -6.07 4.87 20.36
C GLU A 799 -6.24 5.76 19.11
N LYS A 800 -5.29 5.78 18.16
CA LYS A 800 -5.37 6.61 16.95
C LYS A 800 -6.08 5.84 15.83
N PHE A 801 -7.15 6.40 15.28
CA PHE A 801 -7.86 5.86 14.11
C PHE A 801 -7.45 6.60 12.85
N VAL A 802 -6.87 5.89 11.88
CA VAL A 802 -6.35 6.47 10.63
C VAL A 802 -6.99 5.85 9.39
N ASP A 803 -7.19 6.68 8.37
CA ASP A 803 -7.63 6.35 7.00
C ASP A 803 -6.69 7.07 6.02
N ASP A 804 -6.91 7.00 4.72
CA ASP A 804 -6.05 7.68 3.74
C ASP A 804 -6.40 9.16 3.54
N LEU A 805 -5.37 10.00 3.48
CA LEU A 805 -5.52 11.42 3.21
C LEU A 805 -5.91 11.68 1.76
N VAL A 806 -7.11 12.25 1.54
CA VAL A 806 -7.46 12.89 0.27
C VAL A 806 -7.47 14.42 0.45
N PRO A 807 -6.46 15.13 -0.10
CA PRO A 807 -6.40 16.59 -0.09
C PRO A 807 -7.58 17.26 -0.81
N GLU A 808 -7.98 18.47 -0.38
CA GLU A 808 -9.10 19.20 -1.04
C GLU A 808 -8.79 19.53 -2.51
N GLU A 809 -7.51 19.76 -2.86
CA GLU A 809 -7.05 19.92 -4.24
C GLU A 809 -7.41 18.71 -5.14
N VAL A 810 -7.32 17.47 -4.62
CA VAL A 810 -7.71 16.25 -5.35
C VAL A 810 -9.23 16.13 -5.44
N VAL A 811 -9.97 16.47 -4.39
CA VAL A 811 -11.45 16.50 -4.41
C VAL A 811 -11.96 17.50 -5.45
N ASP A 812 -11.37 18.69 -5.52
CA ASP A 812 -11.71 19.73 -6.49
C ASP A 812 -11.31 19.33 -7.93
N ALA A 813 -10.16 18.66 -8.11
CA ALA A 813 -9.73 18.13 -9.41
C ALA A 813 -10.65 17.00 -9.92
N VAL A 814 -11.06 16.06 -9.06
CA VAL A 814 -12.03 15.00 -9.41
C VAL A 814 -13.41 15.57 -9.74
N CYS A 815 -13.85 16.63 -9.07
CA CYS A 815 -15.04 17.40 -9.47
C CYS A 815 -14.83 18.26 -10.75
N GLY A 816 -13.62 18.28 -11.30
CA GLY A 816 -13.27 18.95 -12.54
C GLY A 816 -13.22 20.47 -12.44
N MET A 817 -12.73 21.02 -11.34
CA MET A 817 -12.66 22.47 -11.10
C MET A 817 -11.38 23.10 -11.68
N TYR A 818 -11.55 24.19 -12.42
CA TYR A 818 -10.46 25.08 -12.86
C TYR A 818 -10.41 26.35 -12.00
N VAL A 819 -9.25 27.02 -11.98
CA VAL A 819 -9.09 28.37 -11.41
C VAL A 819 -8.98 29.38 -12.54
N VAL A 820 -10.04 30.14 -12.82
CA VAL A 820 -10.04 31.15 -13.90
C VAL A 820 -9.72 32.53 -13.32
N GLU A 821 -8.58 33.11 -13.73
CA GLU A 821 -8.11 34.42 -13.28
C GLU A 821 -8.76 35.58 -14.06
N GLY A 822 -10.00 35.92 -13.70
CA GLY A 822 -10.61 37.19 -14.11
C GLY A 822 -9.93 38.37 -13.37
N GLY A 823 -9.53 39.42 -14.11
CA GLY A 823 -8.57 40.43 -13.64
C GLY A 823 -8.91 41.22 -12.34
N SER A 824 -10.16 41.21 -11.88
CA SER A 824 -10.56 41.73 -10.56
C SER A 824 -11.23 40.69 -9.65
N LYS A 825 -11.41 39.45 -10.12
CA LYS A 825 -12.10 38.37 -9.42
C LYS A 825 -11.82 37.00 -10.04
N THR A 826 -11.09 36.16 -9.31
CA THR A 826 -10.95 34.73 -9.60
C THR A 826 -12.31 34.04 -9.59
N THR A 827 -12.54 33.13 -10.54
CA THR A 827 -13.74 32.27 -10.57
C THR A 827 -13.37 30.80 -10.65
N TYR A 828 -14.29 29.95 -10.20
CA TYR A 828 -14.07 28.51 -10.05
C TYR A 828 -15.17 27.75 -10.82
N PRO A 829 -15.09 27.68 -12.16
CA PRO A 829 -15.95 26.81 -12.94
C PRO A 829 -15.54 25.34 -12.75
N SER A 830 -16.52 24.44 -12.75
CA SER A 830 -16.25 23.00 -12.64
C SER A 830 -17.20 22.15 -13.48
N TRP A 831 -16.73 21.00 -13.95
CA TRP A 831 -17.53 20.04 -14.74
C TRP A 831 -18.67 19.42 -13.92
N TRP A 832 -18.41 19.12 -12.65
CA TRP A 832 -19.37 18.68 -11.65
C TRP A 832 -19.46 19.68 -10.51
N PRO A 833 -20.55 19.75 -9.73
CA PRO A 833 -20.55 20.57 -8.53
C PRO A 833 -19.46 20.06 -7.58
N THR A 834 -18.57 20.93 -7.10
CA THR A 834 -17.55 20.51 -6.13
C THR A 834 -18.21 19.90 -4.90
N GLN A 835 -17.55 18.97 -4.22
CA GLN A 835 -18.09 18.32 -3.00
C GLN A 835 -18.56 19.37 -1.97
N GLY A 836 -17.83 20.48 -1.83
CA GLY A 836 -18.21 21.61 -0.97
C GLY A 836 -19.38 22.47 -1.48
N HIS A 837 -19.75 22.40 -2.76
CA HIS A 837 -21.02 22.95 -3.28
C HIS A 837 -22.16 21.94 -3.11
N TRP A 838 -21.96 20.68 -3.46
CA TRP A 838 -22.92 19.58 -3.29
C TRP A 838 -23.46 19.53 -1.86
N ARG A 839 -22.56 19.47 -0.87
CA ARG A 839 -22.85 19.57 0.58
C ARG A 839 -23.78 20.74 0.93
N ARG A 840 -23.57 21.91 0.32
CA ARG A 840 -24.33 23.14 0.61
C ARG A 840 -25.54 23.35 -0.32
N MET A 841 -25.95 22.33 -1.07
CA MET A 841 -26.95 22.45 -2.14
C MET A 841 -27.85 21.20 -2.27
N GLY A 842 -28.42 20.70 -1.17
CA GLY A 842 -29.73 20.05 -1.14
C GLY A 842 -29.93 18.69 -1.83
N TYR A 843 -28.97 18.15 -2.59
CA TYR A 843 -28.95 16.74 -3.02
C TYR A 843 -28.06 15.86 -2.12
N ASP A 844 -27.26 16.46 -1.25
CA ASP A 844 -26.45 15.76 -0.26
C ASP A 844 -27.29 15.46 0.98
N GLY A 845 -27.72 14.20 1.11
CA GLY A 845 -28.51 13.68 2.23
C GLY A 845 -27.67 12.85 3.20
N ASP A 846 -28.32 11.90 3.87
CA ASP A 846 -27.69 10.87 4.71
C ASP A 846 -27.35 9.58 3.93
N HIS A 847 -27.76 9.48 2.65
CA HIS A 847 -27.39 8.44 1.71
C HIS A 847 -27.54 8.94 0.26
N TRP A 848 -27.18 8.12 -0.74
CA TRP A 848 -27.41 8.45 -2.15
C TRP A 848 -28.90 8.26 -2.51
N THR A 849 -29.55 9.35 -2.93
CA THR A 849 -31.00 9.40 -3.18
C THR A 849 -31.35 9.25 -4.66
N ALA A 850 -32.60 8.87 -4.95
CA ALA A 850 -33.10 8.75 -6.32
C ALA A 850 -33.01 10.07 -7.11
N ASP A 851 -33.34 11.20 -6.48
CA ASP A 851 -33.21 12.53 -7.09
C ASP A 851 -31.74 12.90 -7.37
N ALA A 852 -30.78 12.46 -6.53
CA ALA A 852 -29.35 12.66 -6.75
C ALA A 852 -28.82 11.82 -7.93
N GLU A 853 -29.18 10.54 -7.99
CA GLU A 853 -28.85 9.65 -9.11
C GLU A 853 -29.47 10.13 -10.43
N ARG A 854 -30.71 10.64 -10.40
CA ARG A 854 -31.38 11.24 -11.56
C ARG A 854 -30.67 12.51 -12.03
N PHE A 855 -30.24 13.37 -11.10
CA PHE A 855 -29.40 14.53 -11.44
C PHE A 855 -28.07 14.09 -12.06
N TYR A 856 -27.46 13.03 -11.53
CA TYR A 856 -26.18 12.51 -11.99
C TYR A 856 -26.23 12.06 -13.45
N ARG A 857 -27.12 11.11 -13.79
CA ARG A 857 -27.27 10.62 -15.18
C ARG A 857 -27.71 11.74 -16.13
N GLY A 858 -28.68 12.57 -15.72
CA GLY A 858 -29.10 13.77 -16.47
C GLY A 858 -28.03 14.88 -16.60
N ARG A 859 -26.84 14.68 -16.02
CA ARG A 859 -25.60 15.45 -16.25
C ARG A 859 -24.61 14.68 -17.15
N VAL A 860 -24.45 13.36 -16.96
CA VAL A 860 -23.72 12.48 -17.91
C VAL A 860 -24.27 12.64 -19.33
N ASP A 861 -25.58 12.45 -19.52
CA ASP A 861 -26.30 12.57 -20.81
C ASP A 861 -25.98 13.85 -21.58
N LYS A 862 -25.63 14.94 -20.89
CA LYS A 862 -25.38 16.27 -21.46
C LYS A 862 -23.89 16.53 -21.68
N LEU A 863 -23.03 15.93 -20.88
CA LEU A 863 -21.59 15.96 -21.08
C LEU A 863 -21.23 15.15 -22.33
N GLU A 864 -21.83 13.97 -22.50
CA GLU A 864 -21.61 13.11 -23.66
C GLU A 864 -22.15 13.68 -24.98
N LYS A 865 -23.20 14.51 -24.93
CA LYS A 865 -23.78 15.19 -26.10
C LYS A 865 -23.13 16.54 -26.42
N GLY A 866 -22.08 16.95 -25.71
CA GLY A 866 -21.45 18.28 -25.86
C GLY A 866 -22.29 19.46 -25.33
N GLU A 867 -23.55 19.24 -24.94
CA GLU A 867 -24.45 20.24 -24.31
C GLU A 867 -23.99 20.71 -22.91
N GLY A 868 -22.83 20.24 -22.44
CA GLY A 868 -22.52 20.04 -21.03
C GLY A 868 -21.45 20.91 -20.41
N GLY A 869 -21.12 22.10 -20.95
CA GLY A 869 -20.04 22.98 -20.45
C GLY A 869 -19.97 23.17 -18.91
N ALA A 870 -18.81 23.61 -18.43
CA ALA A 870 -18.53 23.76 -17.01
C ALA A 870 -19.31 24.93 -16.38
N MET A 871 -19.43 24.88 -15.05
CA MET A 871 -20.33 25.75 -14.30
C MET A 871 -19.68 26.36 -13.07
N GLY A 872 -19.74 27.69 -12.97
CA GLY A 872 -19.43 28.41 -11.73
C GLY A 872 -20.59 28.38 -10.74
N TYR A 873 -20.31 28.76 -9.48
CA TYR A 873 -21.25 28.73 -8.34
C TYR A 873 -22.69 29.19 -8.65
N GLY A 874 -22.88 30.27 -9.41
CA GLY A 874 -24.22 30.79 -9.75
C GLY A 874 -25.05 29.85 -10.63
N LYS A 875 -24.42 29.18 -11.61
CA LYS A 875 -25.08 28.16 -12.45
C LYS A 875 -25.41 26.93 -11.59
N TRP A 876 -24.46 26.42 -10.80
CA TRP A 876 -24.71 25.31 -9.87
C TRP A 876 -25.85 25.62 -8.89
N LYS A 877 -25.85 26.80 -8.26
CA LYS A 877 -26.92 27.23 -7.34
C LYS A 877 -28.32 27.27 -7.98
N LYS A 878 -28.42 27.38 -9.31
CA LYS A 878 -29.71 27.25 -10.03
C LYS A 878 -30.04 25.78 -10.36
N ALA A 879 -29.04 24.94 -10.63
CA ALA A 879 -29.22 23.54 -11.02
C ALA A 879 -29.48 22.58 -9.84
N ILE A 880 -28.86 22.80 -8.67
CA ILE A 880 -28.90 21.87 -7.53
C ILE A 880 -29.65 22.38 -6.28
N LYS A 881 -30.15 23.62 -6.25
CA LYS A 881 -30.89 24.15 -5.08
C LYS A 881 -32.25 23.44 -4.89
N ARG A 882 -32.38 22.64 -3.83
CA ARG A 882 -33.61 21.98 -3.33
C ARG A 882 -34.03 22.51 -1.93
N TYR A 883 -34.90 21.78 -1.24
CA TYR A 883 -35.42 22.05 0.12
C TYR A 883 -34.37 21.86 1.25
N GLN A 884 -33.16 22.37 1.08
CA GLN A 884 -32.03 22.19 2.00
C GLN A 884 -32.37 22.52 3.46
N GLN A 885 -32.98 23.68 3.72
CA GLN A 885 -33.29 24.16 5.08
C GLN A 885 -34.29 23.26 5.84
N PRO A 886 -35.43 22.84 5.24
CA PRO A 886 -36.25 21.77 5.81
C PRO A 886 -35.50 20.45 6.01
N LEU A 887 -34.72 20.00 5.00
CA LEU A 887 -34.11 18.67 4.98
C LEU A 887 -33.09 18.48 6.11
N TRP A 888 -32.11 19.38 6.28
CA TRP A 888 -31.07 19.17 7.29
C TRP A 888 -31.65 19.18 8.71
N ARG A 889 -32.75 19.92 8.95
CA ARG A 889 -33.46 19.90 10.25
C ARG A 889 -34.04 18.53 10.55
N VAL A 890 -34.74 17.91 9.59
CA VAL A 890 -35.28 16.54 9.72
C VAL A 890 -34.18 15.54 10.01
N LEU A 891 -33.09 15.56 9.23
CA LEU A 891 -31.96 14.64 9.41
C LEU A 891 -31.24 14.86 10.77
N LYS A 892 -31.01 16.11 11.20
CA LYS A 892 -30.46 16.44 12.53
C LYS A 892 -31.35 15.92 13.67
N GLY A 893 -32.68 15.97 13.49
CA GLY A 893 -33.64 15.36 14.41
C GLY A 893 -33.48 13.85 14.52
N SER A 894 -33.33 13.15 13.39
CA SER A 894 -33.09 11.70 13.36
C SER A 894 -31.74 11.32 13.98
N GLN A 895 -30.68 12.08 13.69
CA GLN A 895 -29.37 11.88 14.29
C GLN A 895 -29.39 12.01 15.81
N ARG A 896 -30.07 13.04 16.35
CA ARG A 896 -30.20 13.23 17.80
C ARG A 896 -30.95 12.08 18.49
N ILE A 897 -32.02 11.59 17.87
CA ILE A 897 -32.75 10.41 18.37
C ILE A 897 -31.83 9.19 18.39
N ALA A 898 -31.14 8.91 17.27
CA ALA A 898 -30.23 7.78 17.16
C ALA A 898 -29.05 7.86 18.14
N GLU A 899 -28.45 9.04 18.33
CA GLU A 899 -27.37 9.26 19.32
C GLU A 899 -27.86 8.93 20.73
N THR A 900 -28.98 9.50 21.18
CA THR A 900 -29.50 9.23 22.54
C THR A 900 -29.88 7.75 22.77
N PHE A 901 -30.36 7.05 21.73
CA PHE A 901 -30.61 5.61 21.80
C PHE A 901 -29.31 4.80 21.91
N ILE A 902 -28.29 5.13 21.11
CA ILE A 902 -26.97 4.48 21.15
C ILE A 902 -26.29 4.72 22.50
N GLU A 903 -26.29 5.95 23.02
CA GLU A 903 -25.73 6.27 24.33
C GLU A 903 -26.37 5.44 25.45
N ALA A 904 -27.70 5.39 25.50
CA ALA A 904 -28.45 4.60 26.48
C ALA A 904 -28.23 3.07 26.34
N ARG A 905 -27.89 2.58 25.13
CA ARG A 905 -27.60 1.16 24.87
C ARG A 905 -26.12 0.77 25.03
N MET A 906 -25.18 1.72 24.93
CA MET A 906 -23.76 1.48 25.20
C MET A 906 -23.44 1.50 26.70
N GLY A 907 -24.06 2.40 27.47
CA GLY A 907 -23.66 2.71 28.84
C GLY A 907 -22.54 3.76 28.91
N PRO A 908 -22.11 4.14 30.13
CA PRO A 908 -21.17 5.25 30.36
C PRO A 908 -19.76 5.04 29.77
#